data_AF-A0AAP0RJZ5-F1
#
_entry.id   AF-A0AAP0RJZ5-F1
#
_cell.length_a   1.000
_cell.length_b   1.000
_cell.length_c   1.000
_cell.angle_alpha   90.00
_cell.angle_beta   90.00
_cell.angle_gamma   90.00
#
_symmetry.space_group_name_H-M   'P 1'
#
loop_
_entity.id
_entity.type
_entity.pdbx_description
1 polymer ?
#
loop_
_entity_poly.entity_id
_entity_poly.type
_entity_poly.pdbx_seq_one_letter_code
_entity_poly.pdbx_strand_id
1 'polypeptide(L)'
;MTSNAGPTSPAIDSINNSLSELCVSDEHFSWENPKRFSCYAKRLQLVLNQLLRSSLENLPACVHTALKGIAGDLTKAAETVAVYRSRSKIFVLINCQPLCVSLQERTVAIGGWLALLDSALQDVPDLRKKVADLSTDMKQTQFQVTENEERVHCTLQKEGQGKQTTKAVQSAIIMDLARALGIDSDNHAELSEQVKYLKNDLTHSNSLPERRILISLERILDNWSIEPDIIGGNLEFDFEEEAHILPFKNFLCPLTKEVMKDPVVLESSQNYERTAIEYWFQRCIEDGRDPTCPVTGQVLKSLQLKPNIGLAGAIEEWVNRNIEVHIKSAVQYLSEDPPVVDCIERVLDNIYKISEEHPSSRYRVRNAGVVVLIVKALRNCSKSIGTHLRSKALMTLISMAKDEESKTIMLEEGLTRLAIHGLIGSSEKEREYAVKLLLEFSSDEAYCENIASQKGALVLLSSMAGNLEHPALSNLAEAVLKQMEKVEDNVQHLAAAGRFEPLLSRLCEGPDDVKIEMASIVGRMTLTNSSKEQIARQSAKILVELLSKPEGRAASLKALYNLSALDDNATILVDSAVLPALTGILFEYLDASLELKELAASTIANIVLNPGHWELASADKEGNSMQSESIVFSLLGILSLAPPRCQTPVLQILYGIASSPQASESVAAHIKSADGIKTILPFLEHPEVEQRIYAFKLTKVLSERFGQDIANELKPDNKLVLLKDVLLGNQSTDGERSDAACILANLPLSEDEVKTVLGANFVRWTVVTLKEQRRNSSGRTSRSTSSMVEGLLGLLLHFTRSPDPQTLSMVKEHCLMTIFCEQIGFPSKPRVKQLAALGLKNLSEFGRALVVADSEPQPPHGFCSSLVFMCGRASPEPSTCPIHNAPCEEDNQLCLLKSNCIKPLVDLLSDENTNVQIAAVEALSTLMVRTSNGLKRVVDELEQQGVVDAVIALFIEVRPGELQERSIWMIDRTLRVETNTHRHALNQSLVRALVEAFKHGNANTKRHAQDALTNLKQISGVSGKNSSQTRARR
;
A
#
# COMPACT_ATOMS: atom_id res chain seq x y z
N MET A 1 -10.30 17.51 92.91
CA MET A 1 -10.27 16.18 92.28
C MET A 1 -9.89 16.39 90.81
N THR A 2 -8.73 16.99 90.47
CA THR A 2 -7.38 16.38 90.43
C THR A 2 -7.36 14.99 89.81
N SER A 3 -7.75 14.89 88.53
CA SER A 3 -7.39 13.74 87.69
C SER A 3 -5.97 13.95 87.18
N ASN A 4 -5.04 13.12 87.63
CA ASN A 4 -3.64 13.06 87.22
C ASN A 4 -3.50 13.07 85.69
N ALA A 5 -3.09 14.21 85.12
CA ALA A 5 -2.53 14.24 83.78
C ALA A 5 -1.16 13.53 83.83
N GLY A 6 -1.03 12.43 83.09
CA GLY A 6 0.26 11.72 82.98
C GLY A 6 1.36 12.66 82.45
N PRO A 7 2.65 12.36 82.73
CA PRO A 7 3.80 13.22 82.41
C PRO A 7 4.08 13.45 80.90
N THR A 8 3.19 13.00 80.01
CA THR A 8 3.32 13.02 78.54
C THR A 8 2.58 14.16 77.83
N SER A 9 1.50 14.70 78.39
CA SER A 9 0.68 15.74 77.72
C SER A 9 1.48 16.98 77.29
N PRO A 10 2.28 17.64 78.16
CA PRO A 10 2.95 18.88 77.78
C PRO A 10 4.09 18.70 76.76
N ALA A 11 4.75 17.53 76.73
CA ALA A 11 5.79 17.24 75.75
C ALA A 11 5.20 17.03 74.35
N ILE A 12 4.05 16.35 74.25
CA ILE A 12 3.35 16.13 72.99
C ILE A 12 2.81 17.45 72.43
N ASP A 13 2.24 18.30 73.29
CA ASP A 13 1.77 19.64 72.89
C ASP A 13 2.92 20.51 72.38
N SER A 14 4.07 20.49 73.07
CA SER A 14 5.29 21.20 72.65
C SER A 14 5.83 20.70 71.30
N ILE A 15 5.79 19.39 71.06
CA ILE A 15 6.20 18.80 69.77
C ILE A 15 5.25 19.26 68.67
N ASN A 16 3.94 19.16 68.88
CA ASN A 16 2.95 19.54 67.86
C ASN A 16 3.05 21.02 67.49
N ASN A 17 3.29 21.90 68.46
CA ASN A 17 3.54 23.33 68.21
C ASN A 17 4.83 23.56 67.42
N SER A 18 5.94 22.90 67.80
CA SER A 18 7.21 23.07 67.09
C SER A 18 7.14 22.50 65.66
N LEU A 19 6.42 21.38 65.45
CA LEU A 19 6.20 20.80 64.12
C LEU A 19 5.28 21.66 63.25
N SER A 20 4.25 22.30 63.81
CA SER A 20 3.38 23.19 63.01
C SER A 20 4.13 24.43 62.52
N GLU A 21 5.10 24.92 63.29
CA GLU A 21 5.99 26.01 62.87
C GLU A 21 7.01 25.59 61.80
N LEU A 22 7.54 24.36 61.89
CA LEU A 22 8.59 23.84 61.01
C LEU A 22 8.08 23.18 59.71
N CYS A 23 6.88 22.59 59.72
CA CYS A 23 6.30 21.83 58.59
C CYS A 23 5.44 22.71 57.67
N VAL A 24 5.96 23.87 57.22
CA VAL A 24 5.24 24.79 56.32
C VAL A 24 5.62 24.53 54.85
N SER A 25 4.85 25.09 53.89
CA SER A 25 5.08 24.98 52.44
C SER A 25 6.51 25.35 52.04
N ASP A 26 7.06 24.62 51.07
CA ASP A 26 8.45 24.74 50.59
C ASP A 26 8.80 26.14 50.06
N GLU A 27 7.81 26.93 49.65
CA GLU A 27 7.97 28.33 49.20
C GLU A 27 8.47 29.29 50.29
N HIS A 28 8.45 28.88 51.56
CA HIS A 28 8.82 29.74 52.71
C HIS A 28 10.28 29.59 53.15
N PHE A 29 11.06 28.71 52.51
CA PHE A 29 12.48 28.50 52.82
C PHE A 29 13.35 28.99 51.67
N SER A 30 14.07 30.10 51.87
CA SER A 30 15.00 30.64 50.86
C SER A 30 16.31 29.87 50.73
N TRP A 31 16.59 28.91 51.61
CA TRP A 31 17.86 28.18 51.70
C TRP A 31 17.65 26.67 51.89
N GLU A 32 18.54 25.87 51.32
CA GLU A 32 18.42 24.40 51.26
C GLU A 32 18.52 23.72 52.64
N ASN A 33 19.37 24.24 53.55
CA ASN A 33 19.59 23.62 54.87
C ASN A 33 18.33 23.65 55.79
N PRO A 34 17.65 24.79 56.00
CA PRO A 34 16.36 24.82 56.70
C PRO A 34 15.27 23.98 56.01
N LYS A 35 15.23 23.94 54.67
CA LYS A 35 14.30 23.12 53.90
C LYS A 35 14.53 21.63 54.17
N ARG A 36 15.80 21.18 54.14
CA ARG A 36 16.20 19.81 54.45
C ARG A 36 15.84 19.42 55.89
N PHE A 37 16.02 20.34 56.85
CA PHE A 37 15.56 20.12 58.23
C PHE A 37 14.04 19.97 58.32
N SER A 38 13.28 20.81 57.61
CA SER A 38 11.81 20.71 57.52
C SER A 38 11.35 19.35 56.98
N CYS A 39 12.05 18.77 56.00
CA CYS A 39 11.76 17.42 55.50
C CYS A 39 11.90 16.34 56.60
N TYR A 40 12.94 16.43 57.45
CA TYR A 40 13.07 15.54 58.60
C TYR A 40 11.96 15.77 59.63
N ALA A 41 11.59 17.02 59.89
CA ALA A 41 10.47 17.37 60.78
C ALA A 41 9.12 16.81 60.28
N LYS A 42 8.83 16.87 58.97
CA LYS A 42 7.63 16.29 58.33
C LYS A 42 7.62 14.76 58.49
N ARG A 43 8.76 14.09 58.29
CA ARG A 43 8.90 12.63 58.50
C ARG A 43 8.71 12.25 59.98
N LEU A 44 9.29 13.04 60.89
CA LEU A 44 9.12 12.90 62.34
C LEU A 44 7.65 13.04 62.75
N GLN A 45 6.93 14.00 62.18
CA GLN A 45 5.50 14.21 62.43
C GLN A 45 4.66 12.98 62.06
N LEU A 46 4.92 12.36 60.92
CA LEU A 46 4.23 11.14 60.48
C LEU A 46 4.48 9.97 61.44
N VAL A 47 5.73 9.80 61.85
CA VAL A 47 6.15 8.74 62.77
C VAL A 47 5.53 8.93 64.16
N LEU A 48 5.56 10.15 64.71
CA LEU A 48 4.97 10.45 66.01
C LEU A 48 3.44 10.36 66.00
N ASN A 49 2.78 10.80 64.93
CA ASN A 49 1.33 10.64 64.78
C ASN A 49 0.90 9.17 64.73
N GLN A 50 1.70 8.30 64.12
CA GLN A 50 1.45 6.85 64.10
C GLN A 50 1.67 6.24 65.49
N LEU A 51 2.74 6.63 66.18
CA LEU A 51 3.08 6.17 67.53
C LEU A 51 2.03 6.57 68.59
N LEU A 52 1.50 7.79 68.49
CA LEU A 52 0.46 8.31 69.38
C LEU A 52 -0.92 7.69 69.12
N ARG A 53 -1.19 7.21 67.89
CA ARG A 53 -2.44 6.48 67.57
C ARG A 53 -2.43 5.03 68.05
N SER A 54 -1.25 4.40 68.13
CA SER A 54 -1.11 2.98 68.48
C SER A 54 -1.02 2.71 69.98
N SER A 55 -0.71 3.71 70.82
CA SER A 55 -0.30 3.45 72.21
C SER A 55 -0.67 4.61 73.16
N LEU A 56 -1.92 4.67 73.61
CA LEU A 56 -2.38 5.75 74.50
C LEU A 56 -2.60 5.35 75.97
N GLU A 57 -2.60 4.06 76.34
CA GLU A 57 -3.03 3.68 77.69
C GLU A 57 -1.93 3.30 78.70
N ASN A 58 -0.66 3.10 78.31
CA ASN A 58 0.50 3.05 79.24
C ASN A 58 1.83 3.04 78.45
N LEU A 59 2.46 4.19 78.26
CA LEU A 59 3.74 4.28 77.52
C LEU A 59 4.94 3.90 78.43
N PRO A 60 5.92 3.11 77.94
CA PRO A 60 7.14 2.81 78.68
C PRO A 60 7.96 4.07 79.03
N ALA A 61 8.71 4.05 80.14
CA ALA A 61 9.53 5.19 80.59
C ALA A 61 10.58 5.66 79.55
N CYS A 62 11.08 4.75 78.70
CA CYS A 62 11.96 5.10 77.58
C CYS A 62 11.26 6.00 76.54
N VAL A 63 9.98 5.76 76.26
CA VAL A 63 9.17 6.58 75.34
C VAL A 63 8.92 7.96 75.92
N HIS A 64 8.62 8.05 77.23
CA HIS A 64 8.48 9.35 77.91
C HIS A 64 9.76 10.18 77.84
N THR A 65 10.92 9.55 78.02
CA THR A 65 12.23 10.21 77.96
C THR A 65 12.54 10.67 76.53
N ALA A 66 12.29 9.82 75.54
CA ALA A 66 12.47 10.15 74.12
C ALA A 66 11.59 11.32 73.69
N LEU A 67 10.29 11.31 74.03
CA LEU A 67 9.36 12.39 73.69
C LEU A 67 9.78 13.72 74.34
N LYS A 68 10.24 13.71 75.60
CA LYS A 68 10.74 14.94 76.26
C LYS A 68 12.01 15.48 75.61
N GLY A 69 12.93 14.60 75.21
CA GLY A 69 14.15 14.96 74.48
C GLY A 69 13.85 15.55 73.10
N ILE A 70 12.98 14.88 72.34
CA ILE A 70 12.50 15.36 71.02
C ILE A 70 11.84 16.73 71.16
N ALA A 71 10.96 16.93 72.15
CA ALA A 71 10.33 18.22 72.40
C ALA A 71 11.36 19.34 72.59
N GLY A 72 12.37 19.11 73.45
CA GLY A 72 13.38 20.12 73.77
C GLY A 72 14.27 20.51 72.59
N ASP A 73 14.76 19.54 71.81
CA ASP A 73 15.62 19.83 70.65
C ASP A 73 14.83 20.36 69.45
N LEU A 74 13.57 19.93 69.29
CA LEU A 74 12.71 20.44 68.24
C LEU A 74 12.29 21.90 68.49
N THR A 75 12.01 22.28 69.74
CA THR A 75 11.72 23.68 70.09
C THR A 75 12.92 24.58 69.82
N LYS A 76 14.13 24.17 70.21
CA LYS A 76 15.36 24.92 69.90
C LYS A 76 15.63 25.03 68.40
N ALA A 77 15.29 23.98 67.63
CA ALA A 77 15.39 24.03 66.18
C ALA A 77 14.36 24.98 65.57
N ALA A 78 13.12 24.98 66.07
CA ALA A 78 12.08 25.93 65.66
C ALA A 78 12.50 27.37 65.96
N GLU A 79 13.01 27.65 67.16
CA GLU A 79 13.59 28.96 67.53
C GLU A 79 14.72 29.38 66.57
N THR A 80 15.64 28.45 66.25
CA THR A 80 16.74 28.72 65.31
C THR A 80 16.20 29.06 63.92
N VAL A 81 15.28 28.26 63.36
CA VAL A 81 14.72 28.49 62.03
C VAL A 81 13.89 29.78 61.97
N ALA A 82 13.14 30.08 63.03
CA ALA A 82 12.32 31.29 63.13
C ALA A 82 13.16 32.57 63.03
N VAL A 83 14.37 32.59 63.59
CA VAL A 83 15.29 33.74 63.52
C VAL A 83 15.65 34.10 62.09
N TYR A 84 15.78 33.13 61.18
CA TYR A 84 16.24 33.33 59.80
C TYR A 84 15.10 33.39 58.78
N ARG A 85 13.90 32.91 59.12
CA ARG A 85 12.77 32.76 58.20
C ARG A 85 12.29 34.07 57.57
N SER A 86 12.32 35.16 58.33
CA SER A 86 11.84 36.48 57.90
C SER A 86 12.96 37.48 57.59
N ARG A 87 14.21 37.01 57.54
CA ARG A 87 15.39 37.85 57.32
C ARG A 87 15.80 37.83 55.85
N SER A 88 16.51 38.87 55.42
CA SER A 88 17.13 38.97 54.10
C SER A 88 18.06 37.79 53.83
N LYS A 89 18.14 37.40 52.55
CA LYS A 89 19.05 36.33 52.12
C LYS A 89 20.51 36.63 52.47
N ILE A 90 20.91 37.90 52.47
CA ILE A 90 22.26 38.34 52.88
C ILE A 90 22.49 38.12 54.38
N PHE A 91 21.49 38.37 55.22
CA PHE A 91 21.59 38.13 56.67
C PHE A 91 21.80 36.63 56.98
N VAL A 92 21.12 35.76 56.23
CA VAL A 92 21.30 34.30 56.34
C VAL A 92 22.71 33.88 55.88
N LEU A 93 23.25 34.45 54.80
CA LEU A 93 24.63 34.22 54.35
C LEU A 93 25.68 34.65 55.37
N ILE A 94 25.48 35.80 56.04
CA ILE A 94 26.40 36.26 57.09
C ILE A 94 26.42 35.28 58.28
N ASN A 95 25.32 34.57 58.52
CA ASN A 95 25.14 33.67 59.66
C ASN A 95 25.00 32.18 59.27
N CYS A 96 25.46 31.79 58.07
CA CYS A 96 25.27 30.43 57.54
C CYS A 96 25.99 29.36 58.37
N GLN A 97 27.20 29.64 58.86
CA GLN A 97 27.97 28.72 59.70
C GLN A 97 27.28 28.42 61.04
N PRO A 98 26.91 29.41 61.89
CA PRO A 98 26.13 29.18 63.11
C PRO A 98 24.81 28.44 62.87
N LEU A 99 24.10 28.76 61.78
CA LEU A 99 22.84 28.11 61.41
C LEU A 99 23.05 26.62 61.11
N CYS A 100 24.02 26.26 60.28
CA CYS A 100 24.33 24.86 59.94
C CYS A 100 24.74 24.05 61.17
N VAL A 101 25.60 24.62 62.03
CA VAL A 101 26.03 23.95 63.28
C VAL A 101 24.84 23.69 64.20
N SER A 102 23.97 24.69 64.41
CA SER A 102 22.79 24.52 65.26
C SER A 102 21.83 23.46 64.70
N LEU A 103 21.51 23.50 63.40
CA LEU A 103 20.64 22.48 62.78
C LEU A 103 21.26 21.09 62.81
N GLN A 104 22.57 20.97 62.59
CA GLN A 104 23.31 19.72 62.69
C GLN A 104 23.18 19.12 64.10
N GLU A 105 23.49 19.90 65.13
CA GLU A 105 23.41 19.46 66.53
C GLU A 105 21.99 18.99 66.89
N ARG A 106 20.96 19.76 66.53
CA ARG A 106 19.55 19.40 66.85
C ARG A 106 19.10 18.16 66.08
N THR A 107 19.48 18.02 64.81
CA THR A 107 19.06 16.87 63.99
C THR A 107 19.68 15.57 64.51
N VAL A 108 20.96 15.60 64.84
CA VAL A 108 21.67 14.44 65.42
C VAL A 108 21.09 14.10 66.80
N ALA A 109 20.78 15.09 67.63
CA ALA A 109 20.16 14.88 68.93
C ALA A 109 18.77 14.23 68.82
N ILE A 110 17.90 14.72 67.94
CA ILE A 110 16.58 14.13 67.65
C ILE A 110 16.72 12.70 67.13
N GLY A 111 17.66 12.45 66.22
CA GLY A 111 17.98 11.08 65.77
C GLY A 111 18.41 10.18 66.94
N GLY A 112 19.17 10.72 67.90
CA GLY A 112 19.52 10.06 69.15
C GLY A 112 18.31 9.67 70.00
N TRP A 113 17.38 10.60 70.21
CA TRP A 113 16.14 10.35 70.95
C TRP A 113 15.23 9.33 70.27
N LEU A 114 15.14 9.35 68.93
CA LEU A 114 14.38 8.36 68.15
C LEU A 114 14.91 6.93 68.34
N ALA A 115 16.22 6.74 68.51
CA ALA A 115 16.79 5.42 68.75
C ALA A 115 16.33 4.79 70.07
N LEU A 116 15.93 5.59 71.06
CA LEU A 116 15.38 5.09 72.32
C LEU A 116 13.96 4.52 72.17
N LEU A 117 13.28 4.78 71.04
CA LEU A 117 11.96 4.26 70.75
C LEU A 117 11.99 2.84 70.17
N ASP A 118 13.16 2.34 69.74
CA ASP A 118 13.29 1.03 69.07
C ASP A 118 12.82 -0.14 69.97
N SER A 119 13.11 -0.06 71.27
CA SER A 119 12.72 -1.10 72.24
C SER A 119 11.23 -1.11 72.57
N ALA A 120 10.52 0.00 72.35
CA ALA A 120 9.10 0.16 72.65
C ALA A 120 8.17 -0.21 71.47
N LEU A 121 8.74 -0.51 70.29
CA LEU A 121 8.00 -0.73 69.04
C LEU A 121 8.10 -2.17 68.51
N GLN A 122 8.46 -3.14 69.36
CA GLN A 122 8.60 -4.55 68.94
C GLN A 122 7.31 -5.12 68.30
N ASP A 123 6.14 -4.67 68.76
CA ASP A 123 4.84 -5.16 68.30
C ASP A 123 4.34 -4.51 66.99
N VAL A 124 5.05 -3.50 66.45
CA VAL A 124 4.70 -2.79 65.21
C VAL A 124 5.93 -2.71 64.29
N PRO A 125 6.28 -3.81 63.58
CA PRO A 125 7.55 -3.92 62.85
C PRO A 125 7.71 -2.84 61.76
N ASP A 126 6.62 -2.43 61.11
CA ASP A 126 6.64 -1.38 60.09
C ASP A 126 6.96 0.00 60.67
N LEU A 127 6.40 0.33 61.83
CA LEU A 127 6.68 1.60 62.50
C LEU A 127 8.09 1.60 63.10
N ARG A 128 8.51 0.47 63.66
CA ARG A 128 9.88 0.26 64.16
C ARG A 128 10.92 0.51 63.07
N LYS A 129 10.72 -0.06 61.88
CA LYS A 129 11.61 0.17 60.74
C LYS A 129 11.65 1.64 60.34
N LYS A 130 10.50 2.32 60.23
CA LYS A 130 10.43 3.77 59.91
C LYS A 130 11.16 4.64 60.94
N VAL A 131 11.07 4.31 62.22
CA VAL A 131 11.77 5.00 63.31
C VAL A 131 13.29 4.77 63.23
N ALA A 132 13.72 3.53 62.98
CA ALA A 132 15.13 3.18 62.83
C ALA A 132 15.77 3.85 61.60
N ASP A 133 15.06 3.85 60.47
CA ASP A 133 15.49 4.50 59.23
C ASP A 133 15.62 6.02 59.45
N LEU A 134 14.59 6.66 60.03
CA LEU A 134 14.63 8.10 60.33
C LEU A 134 15.73 8.46 61.34
N SER A 135 15.93 7.65 62.39
CA SER A 135 17.01 7.84 63.37
C SER A 135 18.39 7.79 62.69
N THR A 136 18.59 6.82 61.79
CA THR A 136 19.85 6.66 61.05
C THR A 136 20.10 7.83 60.12
N ASP A 137 19.10 8.21 59.32
CA ASP A 137 19.17 9.35 58.41
C ASP A 137 19.49 10.66 59.14
N MET A 138 18.82 10.92 60.27
CA MET A 138 19.02 12.14 61.07
C MET A 138 20.40 12.17 61.76
N LYS A 139 21.00 11.03 62.07
CA LYS A 139 22.37 10.96 62.63
C LYS A 139 23.45 11.11 61.56
N GLN A 140 23.18 10.63 60.34
CA GLN A 140 24.14 10.67 59.22
C GLN A 140 24.03 11.94 58.38
N THR A 141 23.00 12.77 58.59
CA THR A 141 22.83 14.05 57.90
C THR A 141 24.05 14.95 58.09
N GLN A 142 24.37 15.73 57.07
CA GLN A 142 25.36 16.79 57.15
C GLN A 142 24.74 18.07 56.57
N PHE A 143 24.56 19.08 57.43
CA PHE A 143 24.25 20.44 57.01
C PHE A 143 25.56 21.16 56.71
N GLN A 144 25.84 21.35 55.42
CA GLN A 144 27.06 22.00 54.96
C GLN A 144 26.74 23.37 54.40
N VAL A 145 27.63 24.31 54.64
CA VAL A 145 27.67 25.57 53.89
C VAL A 145 28.31 25.23 52.54
N THR A 146 27.70 25.64 51.43
CA THR A 146 28.29 25.34 50.11
C THR A 146 29.61 26.09 49.94
N GLU A 147 30.54 25.58 49.12
CA GLU A 147 31.83 26.27 48.88
C GLU A 147 31.62 27.72 48.40
N ASN A 148 30.55 27.98 47.65
CA ASN A 148 30.17 29.31 47.20
C ASN A 148 29.67 30.19 48.36
N GLU A 149 28.77 29.69 49.21
CA GLU A 149 28.30 30.39 50.41
C GLU A 149 29.44 30.69 51.38
N GLU A 150 30.36 29.75 51.57
CA GLU A 150 31.52 29.90 52.44
C GLU A 150 32.51 30.94 51.89
N ARG A 151 32.78 30.90 50.58
CA ARG A 151 33.59 31.93 49.91
C ARG A 151 33.00 33.32 50.08
N VAL A 152 31.68 33.47 49.89
CA VAL A 152 30.99 34.76 50.05
C VAL A 152 30.99 35.19 51.51
N HIS A 153 30.71 34.29 52.44
CA HIS A 153 30.76 34.53 53.88
C HIS A 153 32.14 35.04 54.32
N CYS A 154 33.23 34.36 53.93
CA CYS A 154 34.59 34.80 54.22
C CYS A 154 34.94 36.14 53.58
N THR A 155 34.43 36.39 52.38
CA THR A 155 34.65 37.64 51.65
C THR A 155 33.93 38.81 52.32
N LEU A 156 32.66 38.65 52.68
CA LEU A 156 31.89 39.63 53.43
C LEU A 156 32.52 39.91 54.80
N GLN A 157 32.98 38.89 55.53
CA GLN A 157 33.70 39.09 56.79
C GLN A 157 35.00 39.90 56.63
N LYS A 158 35.78 39.64 55.57
CA LYS A 158 37.00 40.41 55.25
C LYS A 158 36.67 41.86 54.89
N GLU A 159 35.61 42.13 54.13
CA GLU A 159 35.15 43.49 53.84
C GLU A 159 34.71 44.23 55.11
N GLY A 160 34.03 43.53 56.02
CA GLY A 160 33.62 44.06 57.33
C GLY A 160 34.80 44.45 58.26
N GLN A 161 36.05 44.16 57.89
CA GLN A 161 37.27 44.58 58.61
C GLN A 161 37.81 45.95 58.14
N GLY A 162 37.22 46.58 57.12
CA GLY A 162 37.47 47.98 56.77
C GLY A 162 38.73 48.26 55.94
N LYS A 163 39.24 47.28 55.17
CA LYS A 163 40.35 47.52 54.22
C LYS A 163 39.83 48.09 52.90
N GLN A 164 40.54 49.06 52.34
CA GLN A 164 40.19 49.69 51.06
C GLN A 164 40.42 48.68 49.90
N THR A 165 39.36 48.33 49.17
CA THR A 165 39.39 47.33 48.09
C THR A 165 39.35 47.95 46.70
N THR A 166 40.04 47.34 45.73
CA THR A 166 40.11 47.80 44.33
C THR A 166 38.79 47.57 43.59
N LYS A 167 38.54 48.28 42.49
CA LYS A 167 37.32 48.11 41.67
C LYS A 167 37.12 46.66 41.19
N ALA A 168 38.20 45.96 40.84
CA ALA A 168 38.14 44.54 40.45
C ALA A 168 37.68 43.63 41.61
N VAL A 169 38.16 43.88 42.83
CA VAL A 169 37.74 43.14 44.02
C VAL A 169 36.28 43.46 44.37
N GLN A 170 35.85 44.72 44.24
CA GLN A 170 34.45 45.12 44.42
C GLN A 170 33.52 44.45 43.39
N SER A 171 33.97 44.32 42.14
CA SER A 171 33.26 43.59 41.08
C SER A 171 33.08 42.11 41.45
N ALA A 172 34.16 41.47 41.91
CA ALA A 172 34.15 40.07 42.32
C ALA A 172 33.22 39.83 43.52
N ILE A 173 33.20 40.75 44.50
CA ILE A 173 32.29 40.70 45.65
C ILE A 173 30.83 40.72 45.20
N ILE A 174 30.47 41.61 44.26
CA ILE A 174 29.10 41.72 43.74
C ILE A 174 28.71 40.49 42.93
N MET A 175 29.60 39.99 42.05
CA MET A 175 29.33 38.77 41.27
C MET A 175 29.17 37.54 42.15
N ASP A 176 30.04 37.39 43.17
CA ASP A 176 29.95 36.28 44.11
C ASP A 176 28.69 36.36 44.98
N LEU A 177 28.33 37.57 45.43
CA LEU A 177 27.11 37.82 46.19
C LEU A 177 25.86 37.55 45.35
N ALA A 178 25.80 38.03 44.11
CA ALA A 178 24.69 37.80 43.18
C ALA A 178 24.50 36.30 42.92
N ARG A 179 25.59 35.58 42.64
CA ARG A 179 25.60 34.13 42.46
C ARG A 179 25.11 33.37 43.70
N ALA A 180 25.50 33.80 44.90
CA ALA A 180 25.05 33.18 46.15
C ALA A 180 23.58 33.47 46.47
N LEU A 181 23.03 34.59 46.00
CA LEU A 181 21.64 34.98 46.21
C LEU A 181 20.68 34.44 45.13
N GLY A 182 21.24 33.92 44.03
CA GLY A 182 20.50 33.51 42.83
C GLY A 182 20.00 34.69 41.99
N ILE A 183 20.68 35.83 42.05
CA ILE A 183 20.34 37.06 41.31
C ILE A 183 21.33 37.21 40.15
N ASP A 184 20.84 37.69 39.00
CA ASP A 184 21.69 38.05 37.87
C ASP A 184 22.68 39.16 38.27
N SER A 185 23.96 39.03 37.89
CA SER A 185 24.99 40.02 38.24
C SER A 185 24.71 41.42 37.71
N ASP A 186 23.91 41.51 36.65
CA ASP A 186 23.57 42.77 35.98
C ASP A 186 22.28 43.41 36.53
N ASN A 187 21.54 42.69 37.40
CA ASN A 187 20.34 43.20 38.05
C ASN A 187 20.69 43.99 39.34
N HIS A 188 21.28 45.16 39.14
CA HIS A 188 21.68 46.06 40.24
C HIS A 188 20.50 46.52 41.10
N ALA A 189 19.29 46.59 40.54
CA ALA A 189 18.09 46.98 41.27
C ALA A 189 17.72 45.96 42.35
N GLU A 190 17.71 44.67 42.01
CA GLU A 190 17.35 43.60 42.95
C GLU A 190 18.45 43.36 44.01
N LEU A 191 19.73 43.50 43.65
CA LEU A 191 20.84 43.51 44.60
C LEU A 191 20.74 44.68 45.59
N SER A 192 20.40 45.88 45.10
CA SER A 192 20.15 47.05 45.95
C SER A 192 18.97 46.82 46.90
N GLU A 193 17.92 46.16 46.42
CA GLU A 193 16.77 45.78 47.24
C GLU A 193 17.14 44.79 48.36
N GLN A 194 17.96 43.77 48.07
CA GLN A 194 18.46 42.84 49.10
C GLN A 194 19.32 43.53 50.17
N VAL A 195 20.14 44.52 49.79
CA VAL A 195 20.90 45.33 50.76
C VAL A 195 19.98 46.21 51.61
N LYS A 196 18.86 46.72 51.05
CA LYS A 196 17.83 47.41 51.84
C LYS A 196 17.12 46.46 52.83
N TYR A 197 16.84 45.22 52.44
CA TYR A 197 16.29 44.23 53.36
C TYR A 197 17.27 43.90 54.50
N LEU A 198 18.57 43.75 54.20
CA LEU A 198 19.61 43.60 55.22
C LEU A 198 19.67 44.80 56.16
N LYS A 199 19.53 46.03 55.63
CA LYS A 199 19.47 47.24 56.44
C LYS A 199 18.32 47.20 57.43
N ASN A 200 17.13 46.80 56.97
CA ASN A 200 15.94 46.63 57.82
C ASN A 200 16.19 45.58 58.90
N ASP A 201 16.83 44.46 58.57
CA ASP A 201 17.14 43.40 59.54
C ASP A 201 18.04 43.88 60.69
N LEU A 202 19.00 44.75 60.37
CA LEU A 202 20.04 45.21 61.28
C LEU A 202 19.66 46.46 62.08
N THR A 203 18.50 47.07 61.84
CA THR A 203 18.00 48.26 62.55
C THR A 203 18.01 48.11 64.08
N HIS A 204 17.70 46.91 64.57
CA HIS A 204 17.67 46.56 65.99
C HIS A 204 18.81 45.64 66.44
N SER A 205 19.75 45.29 65.55
CA SER A 205 20.93 44.44 65.87
C SER A 205 22.08 45.29 66.45
N ASN A 206 22.69 44.81 67.53
CA ASN A 206 23.90 45.40 68.15
C ASN A 206 25.21 44.81 67.60
N SER A 207 25.16 43.95 66.57
CA SER A 207 26.34 43.31 65.99
C SER A 207 27.18 44.30 65.18
N LEU A 208 28.32 44.71 65.72
CA LEU A 208 29.27 45.61 65.05
C LEU A 208 29.82 45.03 63.71
N PRO A 209 30.14 43.73 63.58
CA PRO A 209 30.60 43.15 62.32
C PRO A 209 29.55 43.25 61.20
N GLU A 210 28.29 42.91 61.48
CA GLU A 210 27.19 42.93 60.50
C GLU A 210 26.94 44.34 59.95
N ARG A 211 26.98 45.36 60.83
CA ARG A 211 26.83 46.77 60.42
C ARG A 211 27.97 47.25 59.53
N ARG A 212 29.21 46.79 59.76
CA ARG A 212 30.35 47.13 58.89
C ARG A 212 30.23 46.50 57.51
N ILE A 213 29.69 45.29 57.41
CA ILE A 213 29.39 44.62 56.14
C ILE A 213 28.35 45.42 55.36
N LEU A 214 27.25 45.81 56.01
CA LEU A 214 26.20 46.64 55.41
C LEU A 214 26.76 47.94 54.83
N ILE A 215 27.54 48.69 55.60
CA ILE A 215 28.14 49.97 55.16
C ILE A 215 29.07 49.75 53.95
N SER A 216 29.84 48.65 53.92
CA SER A 216 30.69 48.36 52.76
C SER A 216 29.86 48.02 51.52
N LEU A 217 28.78 47.24 51.66
CA LEU A 217 27.89 46.89 50.55
C LEU A 217 27.14 48.10 49.99
N GLU A 218 26.62 48.99 50.85
CA GLU A 218 26.00 50.26 50.43
C GLU A 218 27.01 51.10 49.61
N ARG A 219 28.24 51.25 50.10
CA ARG A 219 29.31 51.97 49.40
C ARG A 219 29.68 51.34 48.05
N ILE A 220 29.70 50.01 47.95
CA ILE A 220 30.05 49.32 46.70
C ILE A 220 28.94 49.52 45.65
N LEU A 221 27.67 49.40 46.04
CA LEU A 221 26.53 49.57 45.13
C LEU A 221 26.36 51.02 44.65
N ASP A 222 26.62 52.01 45.52
CA ASP A 222 26.56 53.42 45.13
C ASP A 222 27.58 53.77 44.02
N ASN A 223 28.76 53.14 44.04
CA ASN A 223 29.77 53.32 43.00
C ASN A 223 29.40 52.67 41.65
N TRP A 224 28.43 51.76 41.64
CA TRP A 224 27.98 51.02 40.45
C TRP A 224 26.67 51.56 39.87
N SER A 225 25.97 52.44 40.60
CA SER A 225 24.71 53.05 40.17
C SER A 225 24.89 54.28 39.26
N ILE A 226 26.12 54.60 38.84
CA ILE A 226 26.44 55.72 37.95
C ILE A 226 26.61 55.19 36.53
N GLU A 227 25.59 55.33 35.69
CA GLU A 227 25.71 55.13 34.24
C GLU A 227 26.60 56.23 33.62
N PRO A 228 27.54 55.89 32.72
CA PRO A 228 28.23 56.89 31.92
C PRO A 228 27.28 57.40 30.81
N ASP A 229 26.89 58.67 30.90
CA ASP A 229 26.20 59.41 29.84
C ASP A 229 27.04 59.40 28.55
N ILE A 230 26.60 58.65 27.53
CA ILE A 230 27.05 58.85 26.14
C ILE A 230 25.99 59.71 25.44
N ILE A 231 26.37 60.97 25.26
CA ILE A 231 25.66 61.98 24.48
C ILE A 231 25.43 61.46 23.06
N GLY A 232 24.16 61.35 22.69
CA GLY A 232 23.71 61.08 21.33
C GLY A 232 24.16 62.17 20.37
N GLY A 233 24.85 61.77 19.32
CA GLY A 233 25.23 62.60 18.19
C GLY A 233 25.12 61.79 16.90
N ASN A 234 24.05 62.04 16.15
CA ASN A 234 23.80 61.51 14.80
C ASN A 234 25.05 61.64 13.91
N LEU A 235 25.64 60.51 13.55
CA LEU A 235 26.47 60.35 12.36
C LEU A 235 26.05 59.04 11.71
N GLU A 236 25.81 59.10 10.40
CA GLU A 236 25.42 57.96 9.57
C GLU A 236 26.43 56.81 9.75
N PHE A 237 25.96 55.66 10.26
CA PHE A 237 26.79 54.48 10.49
C PHE A 237 26.55 53.44 9.38
N ASP A 238 27.63 53.03 8.72
CA ASP A 238 27.71 51.79 7.96
C ASP A 238 27.48 50.58 8.90
N PHE A 239 26.51 49.74 8.56
CA PHE A 239 26.00 48.64 9.38
C PHE A 239 26.84 47.35 9.32
N GLU A 240 28.15 47.39 9.62
CA GLU A 240 28.99 46.17 9.55
C GLU A 240 29.60 45.63 10.86
N GLU A 241 29.61 46.32 12.01
CA GLU A 241 30.53 45.91 13.11
C GLU A 241 30.01 45.83 14.57
N GLU A 242 28.69 45.79 14.84
CA GLU A 242 28.21 45.93 16.24
C GLU A 242 27.75 44.67 17.01
N ALA A 243 28.06 43.44 16.56
CA ALA A 243 27.65 42.24 17.32
C ALA A 243 28.74 41.16 17.52
N HIS A 244 30.01 41.51 17.41
CA HIS A 244 31.13 40.59 17.68
C HIS A 244 32.20 41.30 18.53
N ILE A 245 32.48 40.75 19.72
CA ILE A 245 33.54 41.28 20.60
C ILE A 245 34.87 40.91 19.94
N LEU A 246 35.60 41.89 19.40
CA LEU A 246 36.91 41.65 18.77
C LEU A 246 37.89 40.99 19.76
N PRO A 247 38.74 40.05 19.30
CA PRO A 247 39.74 39.43 20.16
C PRO A 247 40.77 40.48 20.58
N PHE A 248 41.13 40.49 21.87
CA PHE A 248 42.24 41.32 22.33
C PHE A 248 43.53 40.89 21.61
N LYS A 249 44.40 41.85 21.26
CA LYS A 249 45.67 41.56 20.56
C LYS A 249 46.51 40.48 21.25
N ASN A 250 46.43 40.39 22.57
CA ASN A 250 47.16 39.42 23.40
C ASN A 250 46.59 38.00 23.31
N PHE A 251 45.40 37.82 22.73
CA PHE A 251 44.78 36.51 22.49
C PHE A 251 45.25 35.89 21.17
N LEU A 252 45.79 36.71 20.27
CA LEU A 252 46.25 36.27 18.97
C LEU A 252 47.67 35.69 19.07
N CYS A 253 47.86 34.51 18.49
CA CYS A 253 49.18 33.92 18.34
C CYS A 253 50.00 34.78 17.38
N PRO A 254 51.22 35.22 17.75
CA PRO A 254 52.05 36.05 16.86
C PRO A 254 52.47 35.34 15.56
N LEU A 255 52.47 34.00 15.54
CA LEU A 255 52.80 33.19 14.37
C LEU A 255 51.61 33.00 13.44
N THR A 256 50.49 32.49 13.96
CA THR A 256 49.31 32.15 13.13
C THR A 256 48.41 33.36 12.87
N LYS A 257 48.50 34.41 13.70
CA LYS A 257 47.58 35.55 13.73
C LYS A 257 46.13 35.19 14.08
N GLU A 258 45.90 33.99 14.58
CA GLU A 258 44.60 33.48 15.02
C GLU A 258 44.52 33.46 16.56
N VAL A 259 43.30 33.42 17.11
CA VAL A 259 43.07 33.29 18.55
C VAL A 259 43.65 31.95 19.05
N MET A 260 44.48 32.00 20.08
CA MET A 260 45.11 30.83 20.67
C MET A 260 44.06 29.91 21.32
N LYS A 261 44.09 28.62 21.01
CA LYS A 261 43.28 27.58 21.67
C LYS A 261 44.04 26.96 22.85
N ASP A 262 45.34 26.77 22.69
CA ASP A 262 46.25 26.30 23.74
C ASP A 262 47.43 27.28 23.90
N PRO A 263 47.22 28.40 24.60
CA PRO A 263 48.24 29.41 24.77
C PRO A 263 49.37 28.90 25.68
N VAL A 264 50.58 28.84 25.13
CA VAL A 264 51.82 28.51 25.85
C VAL A 264 52.73 29.72 25.93
N VAL A 265 53.41 29.88 27.07
CA VAL A 265 54.36 30.98 27.30
C VAL A 265 55.80 30.47 27.20
N LEU A 266 56.64 31.21 26.46
CA LEU A 266 58.08 30.96 26.37
C LEU A 266 58.86 31.67 27.48
N GLU A 267 60.14 31.33 27.62
CA GLU A 267 61.09 32.06 28.48
C GLU A 267 61.18 33.56 28.15
N SER A 268 60.88 33.93 26.91
CA SER A 268 60.83 35.32 26.45
C SER A 268 59.56 36.07 26.85
N SER A 269 58.70 35.47 27.69
CA SER A 269 57.41 36.00 28.14
C SER A 269 56.41 36.30 27.00
N GLN A 270 56.58 35.67 25.84
CA GLN A 270 55.65 35.77 24.71
C GLN A 270 54.76 34.53 24.66
N ASN A 271 53.49 34.72 24.32
CA ASN A 271 52.51 33.65 24.22
C ASN A 271 52.33 33.22 22.76
N TYR A 272 52.20 31.92 22.54
CA TYR A 272 51.96 31.33 21.23
C TYR A 272 50.94 30.21 21.35
N GLU A 273 50.30 29.87 20.24
CA GLU A 273 49.61 28.60 20.09
C GLU A 273 50.63 27.46 20.15
N ARG A 274 50.39 26.43 20.97
CA ARG A 274 51.32 25.32 21.21
C ARG A 274 51.80 24.69 19.90
N THR A 275 50.87 24.28 19.06
CA THR A 275 51.19 23.58 17.81
C THR A 275 52.03 24.45 16.86
N ALA A 276 51.74 25.74 16.80
CA ALA A 276 52.46 26.68 15.93
C ALA A 276 53.91 26.90 16.39
N ILE A 277 54.14 27.00 17.70
CA ILE A 277 55.49 27.22 18.23
C ILE A 277 56.33 25.94 18.24
N GLU A 278 55.72 24.77 18.46
CA GLU A 278 56.39 23.47 18.31
C GLU A 278 56.85 23.26 16.86
N TYR A 279 55.99 23.57 15.88
CA TYR A 279 56.35 23.52 14.47
C TYR A 279 57.51 24.49 14.13
N TRP A 280 57.49 25.70 14.69
CA TRP A 280 58.58 26.65 14.52
C TRP A 280 59.91 26.13 15.07
N PHE A 281 59.91 25.51 16.26
CA PHE A 281 61.10 24.89 16.83
C PHE A 281 61.62 23.77 15.97
N GLN A 282 60.74 22.89 15.50
CA GLN A 282 61.10 21.80 14.60
C GLN A 282 61.80 22.32 13.34
N ARG A 283 61.24 23.35 12.71
CA ARG A 283 61.81 23.96 11.51
C ARG A 283 63.17 24.61 11.75
N CYS A 284 63.39 25.24 12.91
CA CYS A 284 64.69 25.79 13.26
C CYS A 284 65.76 24.70 13.38
N ILE A 285 65.41 23.57 14.00
CA ILE A 285 66.30 22.40 14.16
C ILE A 285 66.62 21.78 12.80
N GLU A 286 65.61 21.62 11.93
CA GLU A 286 65.79 21.11 10.56
C GLU A 286 66.71 22.01 9.71
N ASP A 287 66.63 23.33 9.90
CA ASP A 287 67.51 24.30 9.23
C ASP A 287 68.92 24.41 9.87
N GLY A 288 69.24 23.60 10.89
CA GLY A 288 70.52 23.62 11.60
C GLY A 288 70.76 24.87 12.46
N ARG A 289 69.67 25.55 12.89
CA ARG A 289 69.71 26.78 13.69
C ARG A 289 69.20 26.51 15.11
N ASP A 290 69.75 27.24 16.08
CA ASP A 290 69.23 27.19 17.45
C ASP A 290 67.80 27.75 17.49
N PRO A 291 66.85 27.10 18.20
CA PRO A 291 65.48 27.60 18.30
C PRO A 291 65.42 28.98 18.97
N THR A 292 64.89 29.96 18.24
CA THR A 292 64.70 31.33 18.72
C THR A 292 63.23 31.64 18.93
N CYS A 293 62.92 32.53 19.88
CA CYS A 293 61.61 33.16 19.97
C CYS A 293 61.30 33.93 18.67
N PRO A 294 60.21 33.62 17.94
CA PRO A 294 59.88 34.25 16.66
C PRO A 294 59.75 35.78 16.71
N VAL A 295 59.22 36.31 17.81
CA VAL A 295 58.94 37.75 17.96
C VAL A 295 60.16 38.52 18.48
N THR A 296 60.88 37.97 19.46
CA THR A 296 61.99 38.69 20.11
C THR A 296 63.36 38.37 19.52
N GLY A 297 63.48 37.32 18.69
CA GLY A 297 64.74 36.83 18.14
C GLY A 297 65.67 36.20 19.19
N GLN A 298 65.20 36.03 20.44
CA GLN A 298 66.00 35.51 21.54
C GLN A 298 66.23 33.99 21.39
N VAL A 299 67.49 33.54 21.43
CA VAL A 299 67.84 32.11 21.48
C VAL A 299 67.35 31.50 22.79
N LEU A 300 66.55 30.44 22.70
CA LEU A 300 65.90 29.80 23.85
C LEU A 300 66.85 28.79 24.49
N LYS A 301 66.94 28.79 25.83
CA LYS A 301 67.80 27.84 26.56
C LYS A 301 67.08 26.52 26.83
N SER A 302 65.76 26.55 26.87
CA SER A 302 64.87 25.40 27.03
C SER A 302 63.71 25.48 26.03
N LEU A 303 63.34 24.34 25.46
CA LEU A 303 62.15 24.19 24.61
C LEU A 303 60.90 23.79 25.41
N GLN A 304 60.99 23.81 26.74
CA GLN A 304 59.87 23.44 27.60
C GLN A 304 58.77 24.51 27.54
N LEU A 305 57.63 24.13 26.97
CA LEU A 305 56.45 24.99 26.86
C LEU A 305 55.64 24.96 28.16
N LYS A 306 55.44 26.12 28.78
CA LYS A 306 54.57 26.26 29.96
C LYS A 306 53.17 26.70 29.53
N PRO A 307 52.10 25.96 29.88
CA PRO A 307 50.74 26.41 29.58
C PRO A 307 50.41 27.70 30.33
N ASN A 308 49.81 28.67 29.65
CA ASN A 308 49.34 29.91 30.27
C ASN A 308 47.84 29.79 30.60
N ILE A 309 47.56 29.19 31.75
CA ILE A 309 46.19 28.87 32.21
C ILE A 309 45.35 30.15 32.36
N GLY A 310 45.94 31.26 32.82
CA GLY A 310 45.21 32.53 32.97
C GLY A 310 44.79 33.12 31.63
N LEU A 311 45.67 33.07 30.62
CA LEU A 311 45.33 33.49 29.26
C LEU A 311 44.32 32.55 28.61
N ALA A 312 44.45 31.24 28.82
CA ALA A 312 43.46 30.26 28.35
C ALA A 312 42.07 30.55 28.91
N GLY A 313 41.94 30.78 30.23
CA GLY A 313 40.67 31.13 30.87
C GLY A 313 40.09 32.47 30.39
N ALA A 314 40.94 33.48 30.14
CA ALA A 314 40.49 34.77 29.60
C ALA A 314 39.99 34.66 28.15
N ILE A 315 40.66 33.84 27.32
CA ILE A 315 40.21 33.54 25.96
C ILE A 315 38.90 32.76 25.99
N GLU A 316 38.78 31.75 26.85
CA GLU A 316 37.55 30.97 27.03
C GLU A 316 36.37 31.85 27.48
N GLU A 317 36.58 32.77 28.43
CA GLU A 317 35.54 33.72 28.85
C GLU A 317 35.12 34.65 27.70
N TRP A 318 36.07 35.13 26.89
CA TRP A 318 35.77 35.93 25.70
C TRP A 318 34.98 35.16 24.65
N VAL A 319 35.35 33.90 24.38
CA VAL A 319 34.58 32.99 23.51
C VAL A 319 33.16 32.82 24.05
N ASN A 320 33.01 32.55 25.35
CA ASN A 320 31.72 32.36 25.98
C ASN A 320 30.82 33.60 25.90
N ARG A 321 31.38 34.81 26.04
CA ARG A 321 30.65 36.07 25.85
C ARG A 321 30.21 36.25 24.39
N ASN A 322 31.08 35.98 23.43
CA ASN A 322 30.73 36.06 22.00
C ASN A 322 29.61 35.08 21.62
N ILE A 323 29.65 33.84 22.13
CA ILE A 323 28.57 32.86 21.95
C ILE A 323 27.26 33.42 22.51
N GLU A 324 27.28 34.01 23.70
CA GLU A 324 26.08 34.58 24.33
C GLU A 324 25.50 35.76 23.54
N VAL A 325 26.35 36.66 23.02
CA VAL A 325 25.95 37.76 22.14
C VAL A 325 25.28 37.22 20.88
N HIS A 326 25.86 36.22 20.23
CA HIS A 326 25.28 35.60 19.03
C HIS A 326 23.97 34.87 19.32
N ILE A 327 23.83 34.20 20.48
CA ILE A 327 22.57 33.57 20.88
C ILE A 327 21.49 34.62 21.15
N LYS A 328 21.79 35.70 21.89
CA LYS A 328 20.84 36.80 22.14
C LYS A 328 20.40 37.46 20.84
N SER A 329 21.34 37.71 19.94
CA SER A 329 21.06 38.23 18.59
C SER A 329 20.18 37.26 17.78
N ALA A 330 20.43 35.95 17.85
CA ALA A 330 19.60 34.96 17.17
C ALA A 330 18.15 34.96 17.69
N VAL A 331 17.96 35.03 19.01
CA VAL A 331 16.62 35.12 19.61
C VAL A 331 15.92 36.40 19.17
N GLN A 332 16.60 37.53 19.17
CA GLN A 332 16.03 38.81 18.73
C GLN A 332 15.54 38.74 17.28
N TYR A 333 16.43 38.44 16.33
CA TYR A 333 16.10 38.49 14.90
C TYR A 333 15.14 37.38 14.45
N LEU A 334 15.19 36.19 15.05
CA LEU A 334 14.26 35.11 14.70
C LEU A 334 12.88 35.25 15.34
N SER A 335 12.74 36.10 16.36
CA SER A 335 11.44 36.39 17.01
C SER A 335 10.68 37.55 16.35
N GLU A 336 11.33 38.32 15.48
CA GLU A 336 10.69 39.41 14.72
C GLU A 336 9.70 38.87 13.67
N ASP A 337 8.53 39.51 13.54
CA ASP A 337 7.50 39.15 12.56
C ASP A 337 7.13 40.36 11.67
N PRO A 338 7.47 40.36 10.36
CA PRO A 338 8.23 39.35 9.63
C PRO A 338 9.75 39.53 9.80
N PRO A 339 10.54 38.44 9.75
CA PRO A 339 11.97 38.50 9.97
C PRO A 339 12.71 39.08 8.76
N VAL A 340 13.74 39.90 9.01
CA VAL A 340 14.59 40.51 7.98
C VAL A 340 15.52 39.47 7.35
N VAL A 341 15.36 39.22 6.06
CA VAL A 341 15.98 38.10 5.31
C VAL A 341 17.52 38.06 5.43
N ASP A 342 18.20 39.21 5.29
CA ASP A 342 19.67 39.30 5.40
C ASP A 342 20.16 39.00 6.82
N CYS A 343 19.40 39.39 7.84
CA CYS A 343 19.74 39.10 9.24
C CYS A 343 19.62 37.61 9.56
N ILE A 344 18.64 36.91 8.97
CA ILE A 344 18.45 35.47 9.16
C ILE A 344 19.65 34.69 8.65
N GLU A 345 20.20 35.04 7.49
CA GLU A 345 21.36 34.34 6.92
C GLU A 345 22.54 34.33 7.89
N ARG A 346 22.90 35.51 8.40
CA ARG A 346 24.00 35.70 9.35
C ARG A 346 23.74 34.97 10.67
N VAL A 347 22.49 34.99 11.16
CA VAL A 347 22.10 34.27 12.37
C VAL A 347 22.30 32.76 12.19
N LEU A 348 21.84 32.19 11.08
CA LEU A 348 21.99 30.76 10.80
C LEU A 348 23.45 30.33 10.70
N ASP A 349 24.31 31.16 10.07
CA ASP A 349 25.75 30.91 9.98
C ASP A 349 26.43 30.97 11.36
N ASN A 350 26.08 31.96 12.19
CA ASN A 350 26.61 32.08 13.54
C ASN A 350 26.21 30.88 14.40
N ILE A 351 24.94 30.46 14.36
CA ILE A 351 24.48 29.29 15.13
C ILE A 351 25.13 28.00 14.64
N TYR A 352 25.27 27.83 13.32
CA TYR A 352 26.00 26.70 12.75
C TYR A 352 27.45 26.66 13.23
N LYS A 353 28.15 27.81 13.19
CA LYS A 353 29.53 27.96 13.65
C LYS A 353 29.67 27.63 15.14
N ILE A 354 28.77 28.14 16.00
CA ILE A 354 28.73 27.82 17.43
C ILE A 354 28.58 26.30 17.62
N SER A 355 27.66 25.67 16.88
CA SER A 355 27.39 24.23 17.01
C SER A 355 28.56 23.35 16.55
N GLU A 356 29.28 23.72 15.49
CA GLU A 356 30.42 22.94 14.98
C GLU A 356 31.73 23.23 15.72
N GLU A 357 32.07 24.49 15.99
CA GLU A 357 33.32 24.88 16.66
C GLU A 357 33.26 24.69 18.18
N HIS A 358 32.06 24.79 18.76
CA HIS A 358 31.83 24.65 20.20
C HIS A 358 30.66 23.70 20.51
N PRO A 359 30.81 22.37 20.29
CA PRO A 359 29.73 21.39 20.50
C PRO A 359 29.12 21.42 21.90
N SER A 360 29.95 21.71 22.92
CA SER A 360 29.50 21.87 24.31
C SER A 360 28.56 23.05 24.51
N SER A 361 28.45 23.99 23.56
CA SER A 361 27.55 25.15 23.66
C SER A 361 26.18 24.93 23.02
N ARG A 362 25.93 23.77 22.38
CA ARG A 362 24.61 23.45 21.79
C ARG A 362 23.47 23.53 22.82
N TYR A 363 23.71 23.11 24.07
CA TYR A 363 22.70 23.22 25.13
C TYR A 363 22.31 24.68 25.43
N ARG A 364 23.24 25.64 25.26
CA ARG A 364 22.94 27.08 25.46
C ARG A 364 22.03 27.59 24.35
N VAL A 365 22.30 27.21 23.10
CA VAL A 365 21.46 27.50 21.94
C VAL A 365 20.06 26.89 22.10
N ARG A 366 20.00 25.62 22.54
CA ARG A 366 18.76 24.89 22.83
C ARG A 366 17.94 25.58 23.92
N ASN A 367 18.54 25.84 25.08
CA ASN A 367 17.85 26.43 26.24
C ASN A 367 17.37 27.87 25.99
N ALA A 368 18.03 28.59 25.08
CA ALA A 368 17.58 29.90 24.61
C ALA A 368 16.38 29.82 23.65
N GLY A 369 15.92 28.63 23.26
CA GLY A 369 14.78 28.42 22.37
C GLY A 369 15.08 28.63 20.88
N VAL A 370 16.35 28.81 20.51
CA VAL A 370 16.75 29.14 19.12
C VAL A 370 16.37 28.02 18.14
N VAL A 371 16.50 26.75 18.54
CA VAL A 371 16.12 25.60 17.70
C VAL A 371 14.65 25.70 17.28
N VAL A 372 13.76 25.98 18.23
CA VAL A 372 12.32 26.15 17.98
C VAL A 372 12.06 27.33 17.03
N LEU A 373 12.77 28.43 17.22
CA LEU A 373 12.64 29.63 16.37
C LEU A 373 13.08 29.35 14.93
N ILE A 374 14.16 28.59 14.70
CA ILE A 374 14.60 28.20 13.35
C ILE A 374 13.54 27.31 12.67
N VAL A 375 12.96 26.35 13.39
CA VAL A 375 11.89 25.49 12.85
C VAL A 375 10.64 26.31 12.50
N LYS A 376 10.25 27.26 13.37
CA LYS A 376 9.14 28.19 13.10
C LYS A 376 9.43 29.09 11.90
N ALA A 377 10.64 29.60 11.76
CA ALA A 377 11.05 30.41 10.61
C ALA A 377 10.93 29.62 9.29
N LEU A 378 11.38 28.37 9.26
CA LEU A 378 11.22 27.48 8.10
C LEU A 378 9.74 27.25 7.74
N ARG A 379 8.87 27.07 8.75
CA ARG A 379 7.44 26.86 8.56
C ARG A 379 6.73 28.12 8.03
N ASN A 380 6.90 29.23 8.74
CA ASN A 380 6.16 30.47 8.52
C ASN A 380 6.64 31.21 7.27
N CYS A 381 7.94 31.14 6.99
CA CYS A 381 8.54 31.84 5.84
C CYS A 381 8.68 30.92 4.62
N SER A 382 8.07 29.73 4.59
CA SER A 382 8.26 28.74 3.52
C SER A 382 8.11 29.28 2.08
N LYS A 383 7.28 30.31 1.85
CA LYS A 383 7.11 30.96 0.54
C LYS A 383 8.06 32.13 0.27
N SER A 384 8.57 32.80 1.31
CA SER A 384 9.40 34.01 1.22
C SER A 384 10.89 33.75 1.43
N ILE A 385 11.25 32.75 2.24
CA ILE A 385 12.61 32.31 2.53
C ILE A 385 13.10 31.52 1.32
N GLY A 386 13.96 32.10 0.48
CA GLY A 386 14.45 31.47 -0.73
C GLY A 386 15.12 30.10 -0.49
N THR A 387 15.31 29.31 -1.55
CA THR A 387 15.91 27.95 -1.47
C THR A 387 17.28 27.93 -0.77
N HIS A 388 18.07 29.00 -0.94
CA HIS A 388 19.36 29.18 -0.26
C HIS A 388 19.22 29.20 1.27
N LEU A 389 18.30 30.01 1.80
CA LEU A 389 18.08 30.12 3.23
C LEU A 389 17.43 28.87 3.83
N ARG A 390 16.55 28.19 3.08
CA ARG A 390 16.06 26.87 3.49
C ARG A 390 17.20 25.87 3.61
N SER A 391 18.12 25.86 2.65
CA SER A 391 19.31 25.00 2.68
C SER A 391 20.18 25.31 3.90
N LYS A 392 20.45 26.59 4.20
CA LYS A 392 21.20 27.00 5.40
C LYS A 392 20.50 26.62 6.70
N ALA A 393 19.20 26.86 6.81
CA ALA A 393 18.44 26.51 8.00
C ALA A 393 18.44 25.00 8.26
N LEU A 394 18.26 24.18 7.21
CA LEU A 394 18.38 22.72 7.32
C LEU A 394 19.80 22.30 7.73
N MET A 395 20.83 22.91 7.15
CA MET A 395 22.23 22.66 7.54
C MET A 395 22.50 22.98 9.02
N THR A 396 22.03 24.12 9.51
CA THR A 396 22.12 24.51 10.92
C THR A 396 21.37 23.53 11.82
N LEU A 397 20.18 23.09 11.42
CA LEU A 397 19.38 22.10 12.17
C LEU A 397 20.05 20.72 12.20
N ILE A 398 20.68 20.26 11.12
CA ILE A 398 21.47 19.01 11.13
C ILE A 398 22.61 19.10 12.16
N SER A 399 23.31 20.25 12.20
CA SER A 399 24.38 20.46 13.17
C SER A 399 23.86 20.42 14.62
N MET A 400 22.72 21.05 14.87
CA MET A 400 22.07 21.05 16.18
C MET A 400 21.48 19.67 16.55
N ALA A 401 21.07 18.86 15.58
CA ALA A 401 20.50 17.53 15.80
C ALA A 401 21.52 16.51 16.35
N LYS A 402 22.82 16.82 16.29
CA LYS A 402 23.89 16.07 16.99
C LYS A 402 23.77 16.14 18.53
N ASP A 403 22.89 17.00 19.05
CA ASP A 403 22.48 17.04 20.46
C ASP A 403 21.09 16.40 20.61
N GLU A 404 20.99 15.30 21.37
CA GLU A 404 19.77 14.48 21.46
C GLU A 404 18.55 15.26 21.99
N GLU A 405 18.71 16.14 22.98
CA GLU A 405 17.59 16.96 23.45
C GLU A 405 17.12 17.95 22.37
N SER A 406 18.04 18.54 21.59
CA SER A 406 17.67 19.39 20.45
C SER A 406 16.94 18.60 19.36
N LYS A 407 17.38 17.36 19.09
CA LYS A 407 16.71 16.45 18.15
C LYS A 407 15.28 16.15 18.58
N THR A 408 15.05 15.83 19.85
CA THR A 408 13.70 15.63 20.40
C THR A 408 12.81 16.86 20.22
N ILE A 409 13.32 18.06 20.56
CA ILE A 409 12.58 19.32 20.39
C ILE A 409 12.22 19.56 18.91
N MET A 410 13.14 19.31 17.99
CA MET A 410 12.87 19.46 16.55
C MET A 410 11.73 18.57 16.07
N LEU A 411 11.67 17.34 16.60
CA LEU A 411 10.68 16.35 16.22
C LEU A 411 9.30 16.67 16.80
N GLU A 412 9.25 17.14 18.06
CA GLU A 412 8.03 17.67 18.69
C GLU A 412 7.49 18.90 17.93
N GLU A 413 8.39 19.77 17.44
CA GLU A 413 8.06 20.90 16.57
C GLU A 413 7.74 20.48 15.11
N GLY A 414 7.64 19.18 14.80
CA GLY A 414 7.19 18.69 13.51
C GLY A 414 8.18 18.92 12.35
N LEU A 415 9.48 19.00 12.63
CA LEU A 415 10.53 19.21 11.61
C LEU A 415 10.56 18.08 10.57
N THR A 416 10.14 16.85 10.91
CA THR A 416 10.04 15.72 9.97
C THR A 416 9.26 16.09 8.71
N ARG A 417 8.10 16.73 8.87
CA ARG A 417 7.24 17.12 7.73
C ARG A 417 7.89 18.20 6.87
N LEU A 418 8.62 19.13 7.49
CA LEU A 418 9.35 20.18 6.77
C LEU A 418 10.54 19.61 6.00
N ALA A 419 11.27 18.64 6.58
CA ALA A 419 12.34 17.93 5.91
C ALA A 419 11.82 17.16 4.69
N ILE A 420 10.69 16.44 4.82
CA ILE A 420 10.04 15.76 3.68
C ILE A 420 9.62 16.75 2.59
N HIS A 421 9.09 17.92 2.96
CA HIS A 421 8.79 18.97 1.98
C HIS A 421 10.05 19.48 1.27
N GLY A 422 11.19 19.55 1.96
CA GLY A 422 12.50 19.90 1.39
C GLY A 422 12.98 18.92 0.31
N LEU A 423 12.48 17.68 0.29
CA LEU A 423 12.79 16.70 -0.77
C LEU A 423 12.22 17.11 -2.14
N ILE A 424 11.18 17.93 -2.16
CA ILE A 424 10.56 18.49 -3.38
C ILE A 424 11.27 19.79 -3.81
N GLY A 425 12.24 20.27 -3.02
CA GLY A 425 12.98 21.50 -3.29
C GLY A 425 13.66 21.51 -4.67
N SER A 426 13.70 22.68 -5.31
CA SER A 426 14.35 22.86 -6.61
C SER A 426 15.88 22.89 -6.53
N SER A 427 16.43 23.13 -5.34
CA SER A 427 17.87 23.14 -5.08
C SER A 427 18.36 21.74 -4.69
N GLU A 428 19.44 21.28 -5.32
CA GLU A 428 20.09 20.01 -4.96
C GLU A 428 20.57 20.03 -3.50
N LYS A 429 21.12 21.15 -3.03
CA LYS A 429 21.58 21.32 -1.64
C LYS A 429 20.42 21.24 -0.64
N GLU A 430 19.26 21.80 -0.98
CA GLU A 430 18.07 21.74 -0.13
C GLU A 430 17.63 20.29 0.06
N ARG A 431 17.56 19.54 -1.04
CA ARG A 431 17.26 18.10 -1.02
C ARG A 431 18.31 17.31 -0.25
N GLU A 432 19.59 17.63 -0.42
CA GLU A 432 20.70 16.96 0.26
C GLU A 432 20.62 17.13 1.77
N TYR A 433 20.47 18.36 2.25
CA TYR A 433 20.33 18.64 3.69
C TYR A 433 19.03 18.05 4.24
N ALA A 434 17.93 18.11 3.50
CA ALA A 434 16.68 17.46 3.90
C ALA A 434 16.86 15.94 4.12
N VAL A 435 17.50 15.23 3.18
CA VAL A 435 17.76 13.78 3.34
C VAL A 435 18.75 13.51 4.47
N LYS A 436 19.82 14.31 4.62
CA LYS A 436 20.78 14.17 5.74
C LYS A 436 20.10 14.34 7.10
N LEU A 437 19.18 15.27 7.22
CA LEU A 437 18.40 15.47 8.45
C LEU A 437 17.47 14.27 8.72
N LEU A 438 16.80 13.74 7.69
CA LEU A 438 16.00 12.52 7.82
C LEU A 438 16.87 11.30 8.19
N LEU A 439 18.10 11.23 7.68
CA LEU A 439 19.07 10.19 8.03
C LEU A 439 19.45 10.26 9.51
N GLU A 440 19.72 11.47 10.02
CA GLU A 440 19.99 11.70 11.43
C GLU A 440 18.82 11.27 12.31
N PHE A 441 17.58 11.52 11.87
CA PHE A 441 16.38 11.08 12.58
C PHE A 441 16.16 9.58 12.50
N SER A 442 16.52 8.94 11.38
CA SER A 442 16.35 7.51 11.15
C SER A 442 17.29 6.61 11.98
N SER A 443 18.13 7.18 12.85
CA SER A 443 18.90 6.39 13.83
C SER A 443 18.03 5.81 14.95
N ASP A 444 16.84 6.38 15.16
CA ASP A 444 15.87 5.97 16.19
C ASP A 444 14.66 5.31 15.53
N GLU A 445 14.20 4.19 16.07
CA GLU A 445 13.08 3.41 15.54
C GLU A 445 11.76 4.20 15.59
N ALA A 446 11.48 4.92 16.68
CA ALA A 446 10.24 5.69 16.83
C ALA A 446 10.15 6.82 15.79
N TYR A 447 11.29 7.37 15.39
CA TYR A 447 11.34 8.40 14.36
C TYR A 447 11.27 7.81 12.94
N CYS A 448 11.78 6.60 12.72
CA CYS A 448 11.56 5.88 11.47
C CYS A 448 10.06 5.67 11.20
N GLU A 449 9.30 5.23 12.21
CA GLU A 449 7.84 5.08 12.11
C GLU A 449 7.16 6.41 11.77
N ASN A 450 7.56 7.50 12.44
CA ASN A 450 7.04 8.82 12.13
C ASN A 450 7.32 9.18 10.67
N ILE A 451 8.55 9.02 10.17
CA ILE A 451 8.89 9.29 8.76
C ILE A 451 8.05 8.42 7.80
N ALA A 452 7.90 7.12 8.07
CA ALA A 452 7.14 6.19 7.23
C ALA A 452 5.66 6.55 7.14
N SER A 453 5.08 7.04 8.24
CA SER A 453 3.68 7.45 8.31
C SER A 453 3.38 8.73 7.54
N GLN A 454 4.39 9.56 7.22
CA GLN A 454 4.19 10.81 6.50
C GLN A 454 3.86 10.58 5.02
N LYS A 455 2.76 11.18 4.56
CA LYS A 455 2.27 11.04 3.19
C LYS A 455 3.33 11.47 2.17
N GLY A 456 3.64 10.55 1.24
CA GLY A 456 4.57 10.80 0.14
C GLY A 456 6.05 10.66 0.50
N ALA A 457 6.42 10.53 1.78
CA ALA A 457 7.82 10.47 2.21
C ALA A 457 8.57 9.29 1.54
N LEU A 458 8.04 8.09 1.68
CA LEU A 458 8.65 6.88 1.11
C LEU A 458 8.67 6.86 -0.42
N VAL A 459 7.67 7.46 -1.06
CA VAL A 459 7.62 7.58 -2.53
C VAL A 459 8.71 8.52 -3.02
N LEU A 460 8.87 9.68 -2.37
CA LEU A 460 9.93 10.65 -2.70
C LEU A 460 11.32 10.05 -2.46
N LEU A 461 11.54 9.44 -1.29
CA LEU A 461 12.82 8.77 -0.97
C LEU A 461 13.12 7.64 -1.96
N SER A 462 12.13 6.80 -2.31
CA SER A 462 12.32 5.71 -3.28
C SER A 462 12.61 6.22 -4.68
N SER A 463 11.93 7.29 -5.11
CA SER A 463 12.22 7.95 -6.38
C SER A 463 13.61 8.57 -6.41
N MET A 464 14.08 9.17 -5.31
CA MET A 464 15.42 9.75 -5.21
C MET A 464 16.51 8.67 -5.21
N ALA A 465 16.30 7.58 -4.48
CA ALA A 465 17.22 6.45 -4.45
C ALA A 465 17.37 5.78 -5.83
N GLY A 466 16.28 5.69 -6.60
CA GLY A 466 16.31 5.17 -7.97
C GLY A 466 16.92 6.13 -9.01
N ASN A 467 17.16 7.40 -8.66
CA ASN A 467 17.70 8.38 -9.59
C ASN A 467 19.24 8.34 -9.64
N LEU A 468 19.78 7.67 -10.67
CA LEU A 468 21.22 7.53 -10.89
C LEU A 468 21.93 8.81 -11.37
N GLU A 469 21.19 9.87 -11.73
CA GLU A 469 21.78 11.14 -12.16
C GLU A 469 22.48 11.88 -11.01
N HIS A 470 22.06 11.65 -9.76
CA HIS A 470 22.63 12.27 -8.56
C HIS A 470 23.06 11.20 -7.54
N PRO A 471 24.24 10.56 -7.73
CA PRO A 471 24.66 9.43 -6.90
C PRO A 471 24.75 9.72 -5.40
N ALA A 472 25.17 10.93 -5.01
CA ALA A 472 25.26 11.31 -3.60
C ALA A 472 23.88 11.35 -2.93
N LEU A 473 22.88 11.95 -3.60
CA LEU A 473 21.50 11.99 -3.12
C LEU A 473 20.85 10.61 -3.12
N SER A 474 21.09 9.82 -4.18
CA SER A 474 20.61 8.45 -4.28
C SER A 474 21.13 7.60 -3.11
N ASN A 475 22.43 7.65 -2.82
CA ASN A 475 23.05 6.93 -1.71
C ASN A 475 22.49 7.37 -0.34
N LEU A 476 22.27 8.67 -0.13
CA LEU A 476 21.69 9.18 1.12
C LEU A 476 20.24 8.72 1.29
N ALA A 477 19.42 8.80 0.23
CA ALA A 477 18.03 8.37 0.27
C ALA A 477 17.92 6.85 0.52
N GLU A 478 18.81 6.08 -0.11
CA GLU A 478 18.91 4.63 0.11
C GLU A 478 19.34 4.30 1.55
N ALA A 479 20.26 5.08 2.13
CA ALA A 479 20.66 4.90 3.52
C ALA A 479 19.49 5.12 4.50
N VAL A 480 18.67 6.17 4.30
CA VAL A 480 17.46 6.40 5.09
C VAL A 480 16.52 5.20 4.97
N LEU A 481 16.24 4.76 3.74
CA LEU A 481 15.31 3.66 3.51
C LEU A 481 15.80 2.36 4.14
N LYS A 482 17.10 2.04 4.04
CA LYS A 482 17.68 0.86 4.72
C LYS A 482 17.57 0.89 6.24
N GLN A 483 17.57 2.07 6.87
CA GLN A 483 17.29 2.18 8.30
C GLN A 483 15.81 1.91 8.57
N MET A 484 14.91 2.46 7.75
CA MET A 484 13.47 2.23 7.87
C MET A 484 13.07 0.77 7.63
N GLU A 485 13.78 0.05 6.75
CA GLU A 485 13.56 -1.38 6.44
C GLU A 485 13.79 -2.31 7.63
N LYS A 486 14.52 -1.86 8.67
CA LYS A 486 14.79 -2.63 9.88
C LYS A 486 13.59 -2.66 10.83
N VAL A 487 12.75 -1.62 10.79
CA VAL A 487 11.59 -1.46 11.67
C VAL A 487 10.39 -2.21 11.08
N GLU A 488 9.76 -3.08 11.88
CA GLU A 488 8.68 -3.97 11.42
C GLU A 488 7.43 -3.21 10.99
N ASP A 489 7.02 -2.21 11.76
CA ASP A 489 5.84 -1.38 11.47
C ASP A 489 5.94 -0.59 10.14
N ASN A 490 7.15 -0.41 9.62
CA ASN A 490 7.39 0.29 8.36
C ASN A 490 7.15 -0.58 7.12
N VAL A 491 7.09 -1.91 7.25
CA VAL A 491 7.08 -2.83 6.10
C VAL A 491 5.86 -2.59 5.20
N GLN A 492 4.68 -2.38 5.78
CA GLN A 492 3.47 -2.07 5.01
C GLN A 492 3.61 -0.74 4.25
N HIS A 493 4.20 0.28 4.89
CA HIS A 493 4.41 1.59 4.27
C HIS A 493 5.42 1.52 3.12
N LEU A 494 6.50 0.75 3.29
CA LEU A 494 7.53 0.51 2.26
C LEU A 494 6.95 -0.25 1.06
N ALA A 495 6.17 -1.30 1.31
CA ALA A 495 5.49 -2.04 0.26
C ALA A 495 4.50 -1.16 -0.52
N ALA A 496 3.76 -0.28 0.16
CA ALA A 496 2.86 0.69 -0.48
C ALA A 496 3.60 1.72 -1.36
N ALA A 497 4.88 1.98 -1.07
CA ALA A 497 5.76 2.81 -1.89
C ALA A 497 6.46 2.03 -3.03
N GLY A 498 6.15 0.74 -3.20
CA GLY A 498 6.73 -0.13 -4.24
C GLY A 498 8.02 -0.85 -3.84
N ARG A 499 8.46 -0.72 -2.59
CA ARG A 499 9.63 -1.46 -2.06
C ARG A 499 9.17 -2.76 -1.39
N PHE A 500 9.09 -3.83 -2.18
CA PHE A 500 8.58 -5.12 -1.69
C PHE A 500 9.63 -6.00 -1.01
N GLU A 501 10.93 -5.75 -1.21
CA GLU A 501 12.01 -6.60 -0.65
C GLU A 501 11.92 -6.82 0.87
N PRO A 502 11.61 -5.81 1.70
CA PRO A 502 11.46 -6.00 3.15
C PRO A 502 10.26 -6.88 3.51
N LEU A 503 9.18 -6.79 2.73
CA LEU A 503 7.98 -7.62 2.89
C LEU A 503 8.26 -9.05 2.44
N LEU A 504 8.93 -9.21 1.29
CA LEU A 504 9.20 -10.52 0.69
C LEU A 504 10.22 -11.33 1.48
N SER A 505 11.29 -10.70 1.96
CA SER A 505 12.28 -11.37 2.81
C SER A 505 11.62 -11.92 4.08
N ARG A 506 10.80 -11.13 4.76
CA ARG A 506 10.03 -11.56 5.94
C ARG A 506 8.98 -12.62 5.62
N LEU A 507 8.26 -12.48 4.51
CA LEU A 507 7.27 -13.47 4.07
C LEU A 507 7.91 -14.81 3.69
N CYS A 508 9.12 -14.82 3.14
CA CYS A 508 9.78 -16.05 2.69
C CYS A 508 10.62 -16.70 3.78
N GLU A 509 11.37 -15.91 4.56
CA GLU A 509 12.41 -16.39 5.47
C GLU A 509 12.04 -16.21 6.96
N GLY A 510 11.05 -15.39 7.28
CA GLY A 510 10.64 -15.11 8.66
C GLY A 510 10.02 -16.29 9.41
N PRO A 511 9.84 -16.17 10.73
CA PRO A 511 9.06 -17.12 11.53
C PRO A 511 7.56 -17.06 11.15
N ASP A 512 6.80 -18.08 11.54
CA ASP A 512 5.42 -18.27 11.08
C ASP A 512 4.49 -17.10 11.41
N ASP A 513 4.60 -16.53 12.60
CA ASP A 513 3.85 -15.35 13.04
C ASP A 513 4.10 -14.14 12.13
N VAL A 514 5.37 -13.85 11.84
CA VAL A 514 5.77 -12.77 10.91
C VAL A 514 5.28 -13.06 9.49
N LYS A 515 5.41 -14.30 9.01
CA LYS A 515 4.90 -14.70 7.69
C LYS A 515 3.40 -14.50 7.55
N ILE A 516 2.64 -14.85 8.59
CA ILE A 516 1.19 -14.66 8.65
C ILE A 516 0.84 -13.18 8.60
N GLU A 517 1.56 -12.34 9.34
CA GLU A 517 1.38 -10.89 9.29
C GLU A 517 1.68 -10.31 7.90
N MET A 518 2.80 -10.71 7.28
CA MET A 518 3.16 -10.27 5.92
C MET A 518 2.11 -10.72 4.89
N ALA A 519 1.59 -11.94 5.00
CA ALA A 519 0.50 -12.42 4.16
C ALA A 519 -0.79 -11.59 4.37
N SER A 520 -1.08 -11.19 5.61
CA SER A 520 -2.20 -10.31 5.94
C SER A 520 -2.04 -8.91 5.33
N ILE A 521 -0.81 -8.40 5.26
CA ILE A 521 -0.50 -7.15 4.53
C ILE A 521 -0.79 -7.34 3.03
N VAL A 522 -0.23 -8.36 2.38
CA VAL A 522 -0.47 -8.64 0.94
C VAL A 522 -1.96 -8.78 0.64
N GLY A 523 -2.72 -9.45 1.51
CA GLY A 523 -4.16 -9.62 1.34
C GLY A 523 -4.99 -8.33 1.44
N ARG A 524 -4.51 -7.30 2.16
CA ARG A 524 -5.19 -6.00 2.32
C ARG A 524 -4.73 -4.93 1.34
N MET A 525 -3.59 -5.13 0.68
CA MET A 525 -2.97 -4.12 -0.19
C MET A 525 -3.66 -3.99 -1.56
N THR A 526 -3.74 -2.76 -2.06
CA THR A 526 -4.09 -2.47 -3.46
C THR A 526 -2.85 -2.55 -4.35
N LEU A 527 -2.62 -3.73 -4.94
CA LEU A 527 -1.43 -4.03 -5.73
C LEU A 527 -1.65 -3.75 -7.22
N THR A 528 -0.61 -3.24 -7.89
CA THR A 528 -0.55 -3.15 -9.36
C THR A 528 -0.30 -4.52 -9.98
N ASN A 529 -0.58 -4.70 -11.28
CA ASN A 529 -0.34 -5.98 -11.96
C ASN A 529 1.14 -6.42 -11.86
N SER A 530 2.09 -5.51 -12.06
CA SER A 530 3.53 -5.83 -11.92
C SER A 530 3.90 -6.23 -10.49
N SER A 531 3.32 -5.58 -9.48
CA SER A 531 3.53 -5.95 -8.08
C SER A 531 2.95 -7.32 -7.75
N LYS A 532 1.74 -7.63 -8.25
CA LYS A 532 1.11 -8.95 -8.06
C LYS A 532 1.95 -10.06 -8.67
N GLU A 533 2.49 -9.83 -9.87
CA GLU A 533 3.36 -10.80 -10.54
C GLU A 533 4.66 -11.03 -9.76
N GLN A 534 5.33 -9.96 -9.34
CA GLN A 534 6.56 -10.06 -8.54
C GLN A 534 6.34 -10.84 -7.24
N ILE A 535 5.31 -10.47 -6.48
CA ILE A 535 5.00 -11.11 -5.20
C ILE A 535 4.62 -12.58 -5.42
N ALA A 536 3.80 -12.90 -6.41
CA ALA A 536 3.42 -14.28 -6.71
C ALA A 536 4.64 -15.14 -7.04
N ARG A 537 5.53 -14.69 -7.94
CA ARG A 537 6.74 -15.45 -8.32
C ARG A 537 7.64 -15.81 -7.14
N GLN A 538 7.75 -14.93 -6.15
CA GLN A 538 8.67 -15.12 -5.02
C GLN A 538 8.03 -15.79 -3.81
N SER A 539 6.71 -15.65 -3.62
CA SER A 539 6.05 -16.05 -2.36
C SER A 539 4.93 -17.08 -2.49
N ALA A 540 4.45 -17.41 -3.71
CA ALA A 540 3.27 -18.27 -3.90
C ALA A 540 3.40 -19.62 -3.17
N LYS A 541 4.56 -20.27 -3.26
CA LYS A 541 4.82 -21.54 -2.56
C LYS A 541 4.68 -21.42 -1.04
N ILE A 542 5.24 -20.36 -0.45
CA ILE A 542 5.17 -20.11 0.99
C ILE A 542 3.74 -19.82 1.43
N LEU A 543 3.00 -19.03 0.65
CA LEU A 543 1.58 -18.79 0.91
C LEU A 543 0.79 -20.11 0.89
N VAL A 544 1.02 -20.99 -0.08
CA VAL A 544 0.39 -22.32 -0.13
C VAL A 544 0.78 -23.17 1.09
N GLU A 545 2.03 -23.16 1.52
CA GLU A 545 2.47 -23.87 2.74
C GLU A 545 1.75 -23.35 4.00
N LEU A 546 1.53 -22.03 4.12
CA LEU A 546 0.80 -21.42 5.23
C LEU A 546 -0.69 -21.84 5.30
N LEU A 547 -1.28 -22.31 4.20
CA LEU A 547 -2.66 -22.84 4.20
C LEU A 547 -2.80 -24.10 5.06
N SER A 548 -1.71 -24.85 5.24
CA SER A 548 -1.71 -26.04 6.10
C SER A 548 -1.74 -25.67 7.59
N LYS A 549 -1.45 -24.40 7.95
CA LYS A 549 -1.40 -23.91 9.34
C LYS A 549 -2.68 -23.16 9.70
N PRO A 550 -3.41 -23.56 10.75
CA PRO A 550 -4.73 -23.00 11.05
C PRO A 550 -4.69 -21.49 11.33
N GLU A 551 -3.66 -20.98 11.99
CA GLU A 551 -3.47 -19.56 12.30
C GLU A 551 -3.19 -18.72 11.04
N GLY A 552 -2.56 -19.33 10.03
CA GLY A 552 -2.16 -18.66 8.79
C GLY A 552 -3.15 -18.75 7.64
N ARG A 553 -4.12 -19.68 7.72
CA ARG A 553 -5.12 -19.93 6.66
C ARG A 553 -5.79 -18.64 6.17
N ALA A 554 -6.34 -17.83 7.08
CA ALA A 554 -7.11 -16.65 6.69
C ALA A 554 -6.25 -15.58 5.99
N ALA A 555 -5.05 -15.32 6.51
CA ALA A 555 -4.14 -14.32 5.94
C ALA A 555 -3.63 -14.78 4.56
N SER A 556 -3.21 -16.05 4.46
CA SER A 556 -2.71 -16.61 3.21
C SER A 556 -3.79 -16.70 2.13
N LEU A 557 -5.03 -17.11 2.47
CA LEU A 557 -6.14 -17.11 1.50
C LEU A 557 -6.40 -15.72 0.92
N LYS A 558 -6.40 -14.69 1.77
CA LYS A 558 -6.62 -13.31 1.31
C LYS A 558 -5.50 -12.84 0.38
N ALA A 559 -4.25 -13.19 0.69
CA ALA A 559 -3.11 -12.91 -0.18
C ALA A 559 -3.25 -13.63 -1.53
N LEU A 560 -3.50 -14.94 -1.53
CA LEU A 560 -3.67 -15.75 -2.73
C LEU A 560 -4.86 -15.26 -3.58
N TYR A 561 -5.97 -14.89 -2.95
CA TYR A 561 -7.10 -14.28 -3.64
C TYR A 561 -6.69 -12.98 -4.36
N ASN A 562 -5.99 -12.06 -3.67
CA ASN A 562 -5.53 -10.81 -4.27
C ASN A 562 -4.56 -11.04 -5.45
N LEU A 563 -3.64 -11.99 -5.31
CA LEU A 563 -2.69 -12.37 -6.35
C LEU A 563 -3.35 -13.09 -7.54
N SER A 564 -4.36 -13.93 -7.29
CA SER A 564 -5.10 -14.68 -8.32
C SER A 564 -5.96 -13.79 -9.21
N ALA A 565 -6.30 -12.58 -8.77
CA ALA A 565 -7.07 -11.63 -9.57
C ALA A 565 -6.30 -11.05 -10.77
N LEU A 566 -5.03 -11.44 -10.97
CA LEU A 566 -4.28 -11.23 -12.21
C LEU A 566 -4.18 -12.56 -12.97
N ASP A 567 -4.73 -12.61 -14.18
CA ASP A 567 -4.81 -13.82 -14.99
C ASP A 567 -3.43 -14.49 -15.23
N ASP A 568 -2.39 -13.67 -15.47
CA ASP A 568 -1.02 -14.14 -15.71
C ASP A 568 -0.40 -14.87 -14.51
N ASN A 569 -0.93 -14.66 -13.30
CA ASN A 569 -0.46 -15.36 -12.10
C ASN A 569 -0.98 -16.79 -11.99
N ALA A 570 -1.99 -17.18 -12.77
CA ALA A 570 -2.64 -18.48 -12.64
C ALA A 570 -1.62 -19.63 -12.80
N THR A 571 -0.71 -19.55 -13.77
CA THR A 571 0.37 -20.55 -13.95
C THR A 571 1.29 -20.65 -12.73
N ILE A 572 1.75 -19.51 -12.20
CA ILE A 572 2.65 -19.46 -11.03
C ILE A 572 1.98 -20.10 -9.81
N LEU A 573 0.71 -19.80 -9.59
CA LEU A 573 -0.05 -20.33 -8.46
C LEU A 573 -0.32 -21.83 -8.62
N VAL A 574 -0.67 -22.29 -9.82
CA VAL A 574 -0.87 -23.71 -10.13
C VAL A 574 0.42 -24.51 -9.94
N ASP A 575 1.56 -24.02 -10.45
CA ASP A 575 2.87 -24.64 -10.27
C ASP A 575 3.29 -24.72 -8.79
N SER A 576 2.76 -23.80 -7.96
CA SER A 576 2.94 -23.78 -6.51
C SER A 576 2.00 -24.74 -5.75
N ALA A 577 1.26 -25.61 -6.46
CA ALA A 577 0.28 -26.54 -5.91
C ALA A 577 -0.85 -25.85 -5.10
N VAL A 578 -1.33 -24.69 -5.59
CA VAL A 578 -2.44 -23.97 -4.93
C VAL A 578 -3.76 -24.74 -5.01
N LEU A 579 -4.05 -25.45 -6.11
CA LEU A 579 -5.35 -26.09 -6.33
C LEU A 579 -5.64 -27.20 -5.29
N PRO A 580 -4.73 -28.15 -5.01
CA PRO A 580 -4.93 -29.16 -3.96
C PRO A 580 -5.16 -28.57 -2.57
N ALA A 581 -4.53 -27.43 -2.26
CA ALA A 581 -4.71 -26.77 -0.99
C ALA A 581 -6.08 -26.09 -0.88
N LEU A 582 -6.52 -25.41 -1.93
CA LEU A 582 -7.81 -24.71 -1.95
C LEU A 582 -9.01 -25.67 -2.03
N THR A 583 -8.93 -26.73 -2.83
CA THR A 583 -9.98 -27.76 -2.88
C THR A 583 -10.12 -28.49 -1.55
N GLY A 584 -8.99 -28.77 -0.87
CA GLY A 584 -8.98 -29.32 0.47
C GLY A 584 -9.78 -28.47 1.45
N ILE A 585 -9.63 -27.13 1.41
CA ILE A 585 -10.40 -26.19 2.25
C ILE A 585 -11.87 -26.13 1.81
N LEU A 586 -12.14 -26.11 0.50
CA LEU A 586 -13.49 -26.00 -0.04
C LEU A 586 -14.35 -27.22 0.30
N PHE A 587 -13.80 -28.42 0.18
CA PHE A 587 -14.50 -29.70 0.41
C PHE A 587 -14.47 -30.18 1.88
N GLU A 588 -13.79 -29.47 2.78
CA GLU A 588 -13.72 -29.81 4.21
C GLU A 588 -15.13 -29.76 4.85
N TYR A 589 -15.67 -30.90 5.31
CA TYR A 589 -17.09 -31.04 5.67
C TYR A 589 -17.44 -30.45 7.06
N LEU A 590 -16.45 -30.37 7.96
CA LEU A 590 -16.58 -29.90 9.35
C LEU A 590 -15.34 -29.04 9.66
N ASP A 591 -15.52 -27.89 10.32
CA ASP A 591 -14.48 -26.97 10.86
C ASP A 591 -14.03 -25.74 10.06
N ALA A 592 -14.15 -25.67 8.73
CA ALA A 592 -13.73 -24.46 8.00
C ALA A 592 -14.79 -23.33 8.03
N SER A 593 -14.39 -22.11 8.43
CA SER A 593 -15.23 -20.91 8.38
C SER A 593 -15.80 -20.68 6.97
N LEU A 594 -17.08 -20.29 6.88
CA LEU A 594 -17.76 -20.00 5.62
C LEU A 594 -17.00 -18.97 4.77
N GLU A 595 -16.38 -17.98 5.42
CA GLU A 595 -15.56 -16.96 4.76
C GLU A 595 -14.32 -17.56 4.07
N LEU A 596 -13.71 -18.58 4.66
CA LEU A 596 -12.55 -19.26 4.07
C LEU A 596 -12.97 -20.10 2.87
N LYS A 597 -14.13 -20.75 2.93
CA LYS A 597 -14.67 -21.50 1.79
C LYS A 597 -15.02 -20.59 0.62
N GLU A 598 -15.61 -19.43 0.90
CA GLU A 598 -15.92 -18.41 -0.10
C GLU A 598 -14.64 -17.89 -0.78
N LEU A 599 -13.61 -17.54 0.01
CA LEU A 599 -12.32 -17.08 -0.52
C LEU A 599 -11.61 -18.18 -1.31
N ALA A 600 -11.65 -19.44 -0.84
CA ALA A 600 -11.06 -20.57 -1.55
C ALA A 600 -11.73 -20.77 -2.91
N ALA A 601 -13.07 -20.82 -2.93
CA ALA A 601 -13.83 -20.96 -4.16
C ALA A 601 -13.60 -19.79 -5.12
N SER A 602 -13.52 -18.56 -4.62
CA SER A 602 -13.24 -17.37 -5.43
C SER A 602 -11.84 -17.38 -6.03
N THR A 603 -10.85 -17.86 -5.26
CA THR A 603 -9.47 -18.01 -5.74
C THR A 603 -9.37 -19.09 -6.81
N ILE A 604 -10.04 -20.24 -6.61
CA ILE A 604 -10.11 -21.30 -7.64
C ILE A 604 -10.81 -20.76 -8.90
N ALA A 605 -11.93 -20.03 -8.76
CA ALA A 605 -12.66 -19.44 -9.86
C ALA A 605 -11.75 -18.55 -10.73
N ASN A 606 -10.99 -17.64 -10.10
CA ASN A 606 -10.03 -16.78 -10.82
C ASN A 606 -9.00 -17.58 -11.62
N ILE A 607 -8.52 -18.71 -11.07
CA ILE A 607 -7.53 -19.56 -11.73
C ILE A 607 -8.14 -20.29 -12.94
N VAL A 608 -9.35 -20.87 -12.79
CA VAL A 608 -9.93 -21.76 -13.82
C VAL A 608 -10.69 -21.04 -14.93
N LEU A 609 -11.06 -19.77 -14.74
CA LEU A 609 -11.74 -18.96 -15.77
C LEU A 609 -10.89 -18.73 -17.02
N ASN A 610 -9.56 -18.85 -16.90
CA ASN A 610 -8.63 -18.81 -18.02
C ASN A 610 -8.10 -20.23 -18.28
N PRO A 611 -8.34 -20.82 -19.47
CA PRO A 611 -7.83 -22.15 -19.79
C PRO A 611 -6.34 -22.11 -20.21
N GLY A 612 -5.63 -23.23 -20.05
CA GLY A 612 -4.29 -23.46 -20.58
C GLY A 612 -3.22 -23.86 -19.54
N HIS A 613 -3.48 -23.65 -18.26
CA HIS A 613 -2.51 -23.87 -17.17
C HIS A 613 -2.98 -24.87 -16.11
N TRP A 614 -4.27 -25.00 -15.86
CA TRP A 614 -4.78 -25.84 -14.77
C TRP A 614 -5.21 -27.25 -15.23
N GLU A 615 -5.43 -27.48 -16.52
CA GLU A 615 -6.01 -28.72 -17.05
C GLU A 615 -5.15 -29.97 -16.81
N LEU A 616 -3.84 -29.79 -16.70
CA LEU A 616 -2.86 -30.85 -16.44
C LEU A 616 -2.46 -30.95 -14.97
N ALA A 617 -2.87 -29.98 -14.14
CA ALA A 617 -2.50 -29.91 -12.75
C ALA A 617 -3.40 -30.80 -11.88
N SER A 618 -2.85 -31.28 -10.76
CA SER A 618 -3.66 -31.94 -9.74
C SER A 618 -4.55 -30.91 -9.04
N ALA A 619 -5.84 -31.23 -8.93
CA ALA A 619 -6.82 -30.48 -8.18
C ALA A 619 -6.91 -30.88 -6.72
N ASP A 620 -6.53 -32.11 -6.35
CA ASP A 620 -6.57 -32.61 -4.98
C ASP A 620 -5.29 -33.39 -4.61
N LYS A 621 -5.28 -33.98 -3.40
CA LYS A 621 -4.14 -34.76 -2.88
C LYS A 621 -4.09 -36.16 -3.48
N GLU A 622 -5.21 -36.66 -4.00
CA GLU A 622 -5.35 -37.96 -4.66
C GLU A 622 -4.81 -37.97 -6.11
N GLY A 623 -4.51 -36.80 -6.68
CA GLY A 623 -4.00 -36.69 -8.04
C GLY A 623 -5.09 -36.44 -9.09
N ASN A 624 -6.34 -36.20 -8.69
CA ASN A 624 -7.43 -35.94 -9.61
C ASN A 624 -7.28 -34.55 -10.22
N SER A 625 -7.55 -34.41 -11.51
CA SER A 625 -7.60 -33.11 -12.19
C SER A 625 -8.91 -32.35 -11.90
N MET A 626 -8.97 -31.04 -12.15
CA MET A 626 -10.20 -30.24 -11.94
C MET A 626 -11.41 -30.74 -12.74
N GLN A 627 -11.18 -31.42 -13.87
CA GLN A 627 -12.20 -32.01 -14.73
C GLN A 627 -12.64 -33.43 -14.34
N SER A 628 -12.12 -34.00 -13.24
CA SER A 628 -12.49 -35.35 -12.83
C SER A 628 -13.95 -35.42 -12.35
N GLU A 629 -14.53 -36.62 -12.45
CA GLU A 629 -15.87 -36.92 -11.92
C GLU A 629 -16.01 -36.54 -10.44
N SER A 630 -15.03 -36.91 -9.62
CA SER A 630 -15.03 -36.66 -8.17
C SER A 630 -15.11 -35.17 -7.82
N ILE A 631 -14.34 -34.33 -8.53
CA ILE A 631 -14.29 -32.88 -8.31
C ILE A 631 -15.60 -32.23 -8.78
N VAL A 632 -16.07 -32.58 -9.98
CA VAL A 632 -17.32 -32.03 -10.53
C VAL A 632 -18.52 -32.38 -9.64
N PHE A 633 -18.60 -33.63 -9.15
CA PHE A 633 -19.69 -34.07 -8.28
C PHE A 633 -19.64 -33.34 -6.94
N SER A 634 -18.46 -33.15 -6.38
CA SER A 634 -18.27 -32.39 -5.13
C SER A 634 -18.70 -30.92 -5.29
N LEU A 635 -18.35 -30.27 -6.39
CA LEU A 635 -18.76 -28.90 -6.70
C LEU A 635 -20.29 -28.77 -6.85
N LEU A 636 -20.94 -29.72 -7.52
CA LEU A 636 -22.41 -29.76 -7.64
C LEU A 636 -23.10 -30.02 -6.28
N GLY A 637 -22.49 -30.84 -5.43
CA GLY A 637 -22.92 -31.06 -4.06
C GLY A 637 -22.87 -29.76 -3.23
N ILE A 638 -21.77 -29.01 -3.32
CA ILE A 638 -21.66 -27.69 -2.68
C ILE A 638 -22.70 -26.73 -3.24
N LEU A 639 -22.87 -26.65 -4.55
CA LEU A 639 -23.84 -25.74 -5.17
C LEU A 639 -25.27 -25.94 -4.63
N SER A 640 -25.65 -27.19 -4.37
CA SER A 640 -26.96 -27.57 -3.83
C SER A 640 -27.17 -27.20 -2.36
N LEU A 641 -26.10 -27.20 -1.56
CA LEU A 641 -26.17 -27.12 -0.09
C LEU A 641 -25.64 -25.79 0.49
N ALA A 642 -24.82 -25.06 -0.28
CA ALA A 642 -24.11 -23.89 0.21
C ALA A 642 -24.97 -22.61 0.18
N PRO A 643 -24.68 -21.61 1.03
CA PRO A 643 -25.35 -20.32 1.00
C PRO A 643 -24.98 -19.51 -0.25
N PRO A 644 -25.76 -18.47 -0.62
CA PRO A 644 -25.60 -17.71 -1.87
C PRO A 644 -24.19 -17.19 -2.14
N ARG A 645 -23.46 -16.79 -1.10
CA ARG A 645 -22.08 -16.29 -1.22
C ARG A 645 -21.09 -17.32 -1.75
N CYS A 646 -21.29 -18.60 -1.43
CA CYS A 646 -20.46 -19.70 -1.95
C CYS A 646 -20.97 -20.24 -3.28
N GLN A 647 -22.26 -20.05 -3.60
CA GLN A 647 -22.85 -20.52 -4.86
C GLN A 647 -22.29 -19.76 -6.07
N THR A 648 -22.08 -18.43 -5.98
CA THR A 648 -21.55 -17.64 -7.11
C THR A 648 -20.16 -18.12 -7.55
N PRO A 649 -19.15 -18.21 -6.66
CA PRO A 649 -17.83 -18.71 -7.07
C PRO A 649 -17.85 -20.16 -7.55
N VAL A 650 -18.71 -21.02 -6.98
CA VAL A 650 -18.83 -22.41 -7.45
C VAL A 650 -19.42 -22.48 -8.86
N LEU A 651 -20.42 -21.66 -9.19
CA LEU A 651 -20.92 -21.52 -10.57
C LEU A 651 -19.82 -21.01 -11.51
N GLN A 652 -18.98 -20.09 -11.05
CA GLN A 652 -17.82 -19.60 -11.81
C GLN A 652 -16.80 -20.71 -12.07
N ILE A 653 -16.49 -21.53 -11.06
CA ILE A 653 -15.59 -22.68 -11.21
C ILE A 653 -16.16 -23.63 -12.26
N LEU A 654 -17.40 -24.09 -12.08
CA LEU A 654 -18.07 -25.02 -13.00
C LEU A 654 -18.11 -24.48 -14.43
N TYR A 655 -18.41 -23.19 -14.60
CA TYR A 655 -18.33 -22.52 -15.90
C TYR A 655 -16.91 -22.49 -16.46
N GLY A 656 -15.91 -22.08 -15.67
CA GLY A 656 -14.52 -22.01 -16.08
C GLY A 656 -14.02 -23.35 -16.59
N ILE A 657 -14.22 -24.42 -15.81
CA ILE A 657 -13.80 -25.77 -16.20
C ILE A 657 -14.60 -26.31 -17.40
N ALA A 658 -15.90 -26.01 -17.50
CA ALA A 658 -16.73 -26.43 -18.63
C ALA A 658 -16.43 -25.64 -19.92
N SER A 659 -15.85 -24.44 -19.81
CA SER A 659 -15.53 -23.57 -20.94
C SER A 659 -14.16 -23.87 -21.57
N SER A 660 -13.28 -24.61 -20.88
CA SER A 660 -11.96 -24.96 -21.41
C SER A 660 -12.07 -25.85 -22.66
N PRO A 661 -11.38 -25.53 -23.76
CA PRO A 661 -11.39 -26.36 -24.97
C PRO A 661 -10.95 -27.82 -24.73
N GLN A 662 -10.06 -28.05 -23.75
CA GLN A 662 -9.52 -29.39 -23.45
C GLN A 662 -10.40 -30.19 -22.49
N ALA A 663 -11.10 -29.52 -21.57
CA ALA A 663 -11.89 -30.18 -20.52
C ALA A 663 -13.40 -30.22 -20.79
N SER A 664 -13.90 -29.35 -21.67
CA SER A 664 -15.35 -29.08 -21.81
C SER A 664 -16.22 -30.32 -22.07
N GLU A 665 -15.74 -31.29 -22.85
CA GLU A 665 -16.49 -32.51 -23.17
C GLU A 665 -16.66 -33.42 -21.95
N SER A 666 -15.56 -33.69 -21.24
CA SER A 666 -15.56 -34.52 -20.03
C SER A 666 -16.35 -33.86 -18.90
N VAL A 667 -16.12 -32.56 -18.64
CA VAL A 667 -16.84 -31.82 -17.60
C VAL A 667 -18.34 -31.79 -17.88
N ALA A 668 -18.75 -31.48 -19.10
CA ALA A 668 -20.18 -31.44 -19.44
C ALA A 668 -20.82 -32.84 -19.25
N ALA A 669 -20.12 -33.91 -19.63
CA ALA A 669 -20.60 -35.28 -19.41
C ALA A 669 -20.75 -35.61 -17.90
N HIS A 670 -19.78 -35.21 -17.07
CA HIS A 670 -19.85 -35.41 -15.62
C HIS A 670 -20.97 -34.57 -14.97
N ILE A 671 -21.18 -33.33 -15.42
CA ILE A 671 -22.31 -32.52 -14.97
C ILE A 671 -23.64 -33.22 -15.30
N LYS A 672 -23.77 -33.77 -16.51
CA LYS A 672 -24.97 -34.53 -16.89
C LYS A 672 -25.15 -35.78 -16.03
N SER A 673 -24.09 -36.58 -15.82
CA SER A 673 -24.20 -37.83 -15.05
C SER A 673 -24.55 -37.63 -13.58
N ALA A 674 -24.22 -36.47 -13.01
CA ALA A 674 -24.55 -36.09 -11.64
C ALA A 674 -25.93 -35.41 -11.49
N ASP A 675 -26.82 -35.50 -12.49
CA ASP A 675 -28.08 -34.73 -12.54
C ASP A 675 -27.87 -33.21 -12.41
N GLY A 676 -26.67 -32.70 -12.71
CA GLY A 676 -26.28 -31.31 -12.50
C GLY A 676 -27.08 -30.31 -13.33
N ILE A 677 -27.68 -30.73 -14.45
CA ILE A 677 -28.61 -29.90 -15.22
C ILE A 677 -29.79 -29.47 -14.34
N LYS A 678 -30.39 -30.39 -13.57
CA LYS A 678 -31.48 -30.08 -12.64
C LYS A 678 -31.04 -29.15 -11.51
N THR A 679 -29.78 -29.28 -11.07
CA THR A 679 -29.19 -28.42 -10.04
C THR A 679 -28.95 -26.99 -10.54
N ILE A 680 -28.52 -26.83 -11.80
CA ILE A 680 -28.11 -25.53 -12.37
C ILE A 680 -29.31 -24.69 -12.83
N LEU A 681 -30.31 -25.31 -13.46
CA LEU A 681 -31.44 -24.58 -14.07
C LEU A 681 -32.23 -23.67 -13.11
N PRO A 682 -32.46 -24.02 -11.82
CA PRO A 682 -33.10 -23.11 -10.86
C PRO A 682 -32.36 -21.77 -10.69
N PHE A 683 -31.05 -21.71 -10.92
CA PHE A 683 -30.27 -20.48 -10.79
C PHE A 683 -30.53 -19.47 -11.92
N LEU A 684 -31.18 -19.87 -13.02
CA LEU A 684 -31.59 -18.95 -14.08
C LEU A 684 -32.62 -17.91 -13.60
N GLU A 685 -33.38 -18.24 -12.55
CA GLU A 685 -34.42 -17.40 -11.96
C GLU A 685 -33.99 -16.78 -10.61
N HIS A 686 -32.71 -16.91 -10.25
CA HIS A 686 -32.22 -16.46 -8.95
C HIS A 686 -32.30 -14.92 -8.81
N PRO A 687 -32.65 -14.35 -7.64
CA PRO A 687 -32.76 -12.90 -7.46
C PRO A 687 -31.43 -12.16 -7.70
N GLU A 688 -30.31 -12.78 -7.34
CA GLU A 688 -28.96 -12.20 -7.51
C GLU A 688 -28.48 -12.26 -8.95
N VAL A 689 -28.06 -11.12 -9.51
CA VAL A 689 -27.71 -10.99 -10.93
C VAL A 689 -26.46 -11.79 -11.28
N GLU A 690 -25.45 -11.79 -10.40
CA GLU A 690 -24.19 -12.50 -10.66
C GLU A 690 -24.38 -14.01 -10.79
N GLN A 691 -25.25 -14.60 -9.96
CA GLN A 691 -25.56 -16.03 -10.05
C GLN A 691 -26.27 -16.37 -11.35
N ARG A 692 -27.25 -15.54 -11.75
CA ARG A 692 -27.93 -15.73 -13.03
C ARG A 692 -26.95 -15.69 -14.19
N ILE A 693 -26.04 -14.71 -14.22
CA ILE A 693 -25.05 -14.57 -15.31
C ILE A 693 -24.26 -15.87 -15.49
N TYR A 694 -23.71 -16.45 -14.42
CA TYR A 694 -22.92 -17.69 -14.54
C TYR A 694 -23.78 -18.92 -14.77
N ALA A 695 -25.01 -18.97 -14.27
CA ALA A 695 -25.96 -20.02 -14.61
C ALA A 695 -26.32 -20.00 -16.11
N PHE A 696 -26.58 -18.83 -16.70
CA PHE A 696 -26.82 -18.66 -18.13
C PHE A 696 -25.61 -19.09 -18.97
N LYS A 697 -24.41 -18.63 -18.59
CA LYS A 697 -23.17 -19.02 -19.28
C LYS A 697 -22.91 -20.53 -19.23
N LEU A 698 -23.06 -21.15 -18.07
CA LEU A 698 -22.88 -22.59 -17.91
C LEU A 698 -23.95 -23.38 -18.68
N THR A 699 -25.22 -22.97 -18.59
CA THR A 699 -26.32 -23.60 -19.32
C THR A 699 -26.12 -23.48 -20.84
N LYS A 700 -25.61 -22.35 -21.33
CA LYS A 700 -25.22 -22.19 -22.74
C LYS A 700 -24.19 -23.23 -23.16
N VAL A 701 -23.10 -23.38 -22.42
CA VAL A 701 -22.04 -24.37 -22.71
C VAL A 701 -22.58 -25.81 -22.70
N LEU A 702 -23.50 -26.12 -21.77
CA LEU A 702 -24.15 -27.43 -21.69
C LEU A 702 -25.13 -27.65 -22.86
N SER A 703 -25.83 -26.61 -23.30
CA SER A 703 -26.84 -26.70 -24.37
C SER A 703 -26.25 -27.10 -25.73
N GLU A 704 -24.99 -26.76 -26.00
CA GLU A 704 -24.29 -27.14 -27.22
C GLU A 704 -24.15 -28.65 -27.39
N ARG A 705 -24.23 -29.41 -26.28
CA ARG A 705 -24.03 -30.87 -26.24
C ARG A 705 -25.28 -31.63 -25.80
N PHE A 706 -25.99 -31.11 -24.80
CA PHE A 706 -27.11 -31.76 -24.12
C PHE A 706 -28.41 -30.98 -24.29
N GLY A 707 -28.60 -30.34 -25.45
CA GLY A 707 -29.81 -29.57 -25.74
C GLY A 707 -31.11 -30.37 -25.51
N GLN A 708 -31.13 -31.67 -25.83
CA GLN A 708 -32.30 -32.52 -25.57
C GLN A 708 -32.57 -32.72 -24.07
N ASP A 709 -31.54 -32.97 -23.27
CA ASP A 709 -31.69 -33.18 -21.82
C ASP A 709 -32.15 -31.88 -21.15
N ILE A 710 -31.56 -30.74 -21.52
CA ILE A 710 -31.98 -29.41 -21.04
C ILE A 710 -33.43 -29.12 -21.45
N ALA A 711 -33.82 -29.43 -22.69
CA ALA A 711 -35.19 -29.24 -23.14
C ALA A 711 -36.17 -30.11 -22.35
N ASN A 712 -35.80 -31.35 -22.01
CA ASN A 712 -36.65 -32.23 -21.18
C ASN A 712 -36.89 -31.67 -19.78
N GLU A 713 -35.91 -30.96 -19.19
CA GLU A 713 -36.05 -30.33 -17.87
C GLU A 713 -36.81 -28.99 -17.94
N LEU A 714 -36.70 -28.24 -19.04
CA LEU A 714 -37.37 -26.93 -19.19
C LEU A 714 -38.85 -27.03 -19.59
N LYS A 715 -39.25 -28.10 -20.28
CA LYS A 715 -40.62 -28.27 -20.81
C LYS A 715 -41.71 -28.46 -19.74
N PRO A 716 -41.54 -29.31 -18.70
CA PRO A 716 -42.58 -29.57 -17.70
C PRO A 716 -43.10 -28.30 -17.00
N ASP A 717 -42.21 -27.32 -16.79
CA ASP A 717 -42.51 -26.08 -16.06
C ASP A 717 -42.79 -24.87 -16.98
N ASN A 718 -42.93 -25.08 -18.29
CA ASN A 718 -43.07 -24.03 -19.31
C ASN A 718 -41.95 -22.96 -19.28
N LYS A 719 -40.75 -23.33 -18.81
CA LYS A 719 -39.60 -22.42 -18.65
C LYS A 719 -38.96 -22.00 -19.99
N LEU A 720 -39.42 -22.54 -21.11
CA LEU A 720 -39.04 -22.03 -22.44
C LEU A 720 -39.52 -20.57 -22.64
N VAL A 721 -40.65 -20.20 -22.04
CA VAL A 721 -41.17 -18.82 -22.07
C VAL A 721 -40.28 -17.89 -21.24
N LEU A 722 -39.75 -18.35 -20.10
CA LEU A 722 -38.80 -17.59 -19.29
C LEU A 722 -37.57 -17.17 -20.12
N LEU A 723 -36.95 -18.09 -20.86
CA LEU A 723 -35.78 -17.78 -21.68
C LEU A 723 -36.11 -16.75 -22.77
N LYS A 724 -37.31 -16.83 -23.36
CA LYS A 724 -37.80 -15.84 -24.32
C LYS A 724 -38.00 -14.49 -23.66
N ASP A 725 -38.61 -14.45 -22.48
CA ASP A 725 -38.87 -13.22 -21.73
C ASP A 725 -37.58 -12.54 -21.30
N VAL A 726 -36.57 -13.31 -20.88
CA VAL A 726 -35.23 -12.80 -20.60
C VAL A 726 -34.60 -12.19 -21.85
N LEU A 727 -34.66 -12.88 -23.00
CA LEU A 727 -34.12 -12.37 -24.26
C LEU A 727 -34.76 -11.05 -24.70
N LEU A 728 -36.09 -10.95 -24.59
CA LEU A 728 -36.88 -9.79 -24.99
C LEU A 728 -36.92 -8.68 -23.92
N GLY A 729 -36.60 -9.02 -22.68
CA GLY A 729 -36.74 -8.16 -21.51
C GLY A 729 -35.67 -7.06 -21.45
N ASN A 730 -36.10 -5.85 -21.11
CA ASN A 730 -35.20 -4.71 -20.91
C ASN A 730 -34.53 -4.71 -19.51
N GLN A 731 -34.98 -5.58 -18.60
CA GLN A 731 -34.44 -5.68 -17.23
C GLN A 731 -33.25 -6.64 -17.12
N SER A 732 -33.02 -7.48 -18.15
CA SER A 732 -31.92 -8.42 -18.21
C SER A 732 -30.67 -7.78 -18.80
N THR A 733 -29.49 -8.21 -18.35
CA THR A 733 -28.21 -7.74 -18.90
C THR A 733 -28.03 -8.23 -20.34
N ASP A 734 -27.27 -7.50 -21.16
CA ASP A 734 -26.98 -7.92 -22.53
C ASP A 734 -26.28 -9.29 -22.60
N GLY A 735 -25.53 -9.66 -21.55
CA GLY A 735 -24.94 -10.99 -21.38
C GLY A 735 -26.02 -12.07 -21.26
N GLU A 736 -26.90 -11.97 -20.27
CA GLU A 736 -28.02 -12.89 -20.05
C GLU A 736 -28.89 -13.03 -21.29
N ARG A 737 -29.21 -11.91 -21.95
CA ARG A 737 -29.99 -11.92 -23.19
C ARG A 737 -29.29 -12.71 -24.30
N SER A 738 -27.99 -12.46 -24.50
CA SER A 738 -27.23 -13.18 -25.54
C SER A 738 -27.08 -14.67 -25.25
N ASP A 739 -26.91 -15.04 -23.97
CA ASP A 739 -26.78 -16.44 -23.56
C ASP A 739 -28.13 -17.16 -23.64
N ALA A 740 -29.24 -16.51 -23.26
CA ALA A 740 -30.60 -17.02 -23.44
C ALA A 740 -30.92 -17.30 -24.92
N ALA A 741 -30.54 -16.41 -25.83
CA ALA A 741 -30.68 -16.64 -27.27
C ALA A 741 -29.90 -17.87 -27.74
N CYS A 742 -28.65 -18.03 -27.28
CA CYS A 742 -27.82 -19.18 -27.62
C CYS A 742 -28.39 -20.49 -27.05
N ILE A 743 -28.88 -20.48 -25.81
CA ILE A 743 -29.52 -21.65 -25.20
C ILE A 743 -30.71 -22.08 -26.05
N LEU A 744 -31.67 -21.17 -26.30
CA LEU A 744 -32.87 -21.48 -27.10
C LEU A 744 -32.53 -21.95 -28.53
N ALA A 745 -31.49 -21.40 -29.14
CA ALA A 745 -31.01 -21.84 -30.44
C ALA A 745 -30.50 -23.30 -30.45
N ASN A 746 -29.91 -23.74 -29.34
CA ASN A 746 -29.35 -25.08 -29.19
C ASN A 746 -30.37 -26.15 -28.74
N LEU A 747 -31.54 -25.74 -28.23
CA LEU A 747 -32.59 -26.67 -27.81
C LEU A 747 -33.32 -27.29 -29.01
N PRO A 748 -33.62 -28.60 -29.01
CA PRO A 748 -34.51 -29.21 -29.99
C PRO A 748 -35.95 -28.83 -29.70
N LEU A 749 -36.49 -27.91 -30.51
CA LEU A 749 -37.87 -27.46 -30.45
C LEU A 749 -38.73 -28.22 -31.47
N SER A 750 -39.91 -28.66 -31.05
CA SER A 750 -40.95 -29.19 -31.96
C SER A 750 -41.56 -28.07 -32.80
N GLU A 751 -42.24 -28.43 -33.90
CA GLU A 751 -42.91 -27.45 -34.76
C GLU A 751 -43.94 -26.60 -34.00
N ASP A 752 -44.66 -27.20 -33.06
CA ASP A 752 -45.61 -26.51 -32.21
C ASP A 752 -44.91 -25.55 -31.23
N GLU A 753 -43.78 -25.96 -30.65
CA GLU A 753 -42.97 -25.12 -29.76
C GLU A 753 -42.36 -23.92 -30.51
N VAL A 754 -41.88 -24.11 -31.74
CA VAL A 754 -41.39 -22.99 -32.58
C VAL A 754 -42.51 -21.98 -32.84
N LYS A 755 -43.74 -22.44 -33.06
CA LYS A 755 -44.91 -21.58 -33.31
C LYS A 755 -45.40 -20.87 -32.06
N THR A 756 -45.51 -21.59 -30.94
CA THR A 756 -46.07 -21.10 -29.68
C THR A 756 -45.07 -20.26 -28.90
N VAL A 757 -43.81 -20.69 -28.80
CA VAL A 757 -42.77 -20.01 -28.03
C VAL A 757 -42.14 -18.88 -28.86
N LEU A 758 -41.71 -19.11 -30.10
CA LEU A 758 -41.06 -18.07 -30.89
C LEU A 758 -42.11 -17.25 -31.66
N GLY A 759 -42.81 -17.85 -32.62
CA GLY A 759 -43.92 -17.21 -33.35
C GLY A 759 -43.51 -16.04 -34.27
N ALA A 760 -44.46 -15.53 -35.08
CA ALA A 760 -44.17 -14.56 -36.15
C ALA A 760 -43.62 -13.20 -35.65
N ASN A 761 -44.18 -12.67 -34.56
CA ASN A 761 -43.72 -11.41 -33.97
C ASN A 761 -42.25 -11.47 -33.53
N PHE A 762 -41.80 -12.64 -33.09
CA PHE A 762 -40.41 -12.84 -32.67
C PHE A 762 -39.45 -12.91 -33.86
N VAL A 763 -39.86 -13.50 -34.99
CA VAL A 763 -39.07 -13.48 -36.22
C VAL A 763 -38.87 -12.04 -36.69
N ARG A 764 -39.94 -11.23 -36.70
CA ARG A 764 -39.87 -9.81 -37.02
C ARG A 764 -38.90 -9.09 -36.09
N TRP A 765 -39.02 -9.28 -34.77
CA TRP A 765 -38.12 -8.67 -33.79
C TRP A 765 -36.67 -9.10 -34.02
N THR A 766 -36.42 -10.38 -34.25
CA THR A 766 -35.08 -10.94 -34.51
C THR A 766 -34.42 -10.30 -35.73
N VAL A 767 -35.17 -10.17 -36.83
CA VAL A 767 -34.68 -9.55 -38.06
C VAL A 767 -34.40 -8.05 -37.89
N VAL A 768 -35.27 -7.33 -37.17
CA VAL A 768 -35.04 -5.91 -36.85
C VAL A 768 -33.77 -5.76 -36.02
N THR A 769 -33.61 -6.55 -34.96
CA THR A 769 -32.43 -6.52 -34.09
C THR A 769 -31.15 -6.83 -34.86
N LEU A 770 -31.14 -7.84 -35.73
CA LEU A 770 -29.97 -8.16 -36.58
C LEU A 770 -29.61 -6.99 -37.52
N LYS A 771 -30.61 -6.30 -38.10
CA LYS A 771 -30.38 -5.13 -38.96
C LYS A 771 -29.86 -3.92 -38.18
N GLU A 772 -30.35 -3.70 -36.96
CA GLU A 772 -29.87 -2.63 -36.08
C GLU A 772 -28.43 -2.86 -35.61
N GLN A 773 -28.10 -4.08 -35.19
CA GLN A 773 -26.73 -4.47 -34.82
C GLN A 773 -25.74 -4.26 -35.97
N ARG A 774 -26.18 -4.50 -37.21
CA ARG A 774 -25.39 -4.24 -38.43
C ARG A 774 -25.22 -2.74 -38.73
N ARG A 775 -26.20 -1.88 -38.42
CA ARG A 775 -26.07 -0.42 -38.61
C ARG A 775 -25.09 0.21 -37.60
N ASN A 776 -24.98 -0.39 -36.42
CA ASN A 776 -24.18 0.13 -35.32
C ASN A 776 -22.72 -0.38 -35.30
N SER A 777 -22.34 -1.33 -36.17
CA SER A 777 -21.03 -2.00 -36.17
C SER A 777 -19.89 -1.22 -36.85
N SER A 778 -20.03 0.10 -37.05
CA SER A 778 -18.95 0.98 -37.54
C SER A 778 -17.85 1.29 -36.50
N GLY A 779 -17.84 0.61 -35.35
CA GLY A 779 -16.81 0.66 -34.31
C GLY A 779 -16.74 -0.66 -33.52
N ARG A 780 -15.55 -0.97 -32.96
CA ARG A 780 -15.19 -2.20 -32.22
C ARG A 780 -16.40 -2.95 -31.60
N THR A 781 -16.81 -4.07 -32.21
CA THR A 781 -17.93 -4.90 -31.74
C THR A 781 -17.61 -5.57 -30.39
N SER A 782 -18.51 -5.47 -29.42
CA SER A 782 -18.37 -6.13 -28.11
C SER A 782 -18.50 -7.66 -28.21
N ARG A 783 -18.01 -8.41 -27.21
CA ARG A 783 -18.20 -9.89 -27.16
C ARG A 783 -19.69 -10.28 -27.07
N SER A 784 -20.50 -9.51 -26.33
CA SER A 784 -21.95 -9.77 -26.15
C SER A 784 -22.75 -9.57 -27.43
N THR A 785 -22.44 -8.55 -28.22
CA THR A 785 -23.11 -8.31 -29.51
C THR A 785 -22.86 -9.44 -30.51
N SER A 786 -21.64 -9.99 -30.53
CA SER A 786 -21.33 -11.18 -31.34
C SER A 786 -22.07 -12.43 -30.87
N SER A 787 -22.13 -12.69 -29.56
CA SER A 787 -22.88 -13.82 -28.99
C SER A 787 -24.38 -13.70 -29.28
N MET A 788 -24.92 -12.48 -29.23
CA MET A 788 -26.32 -12.19 -29.57
C MET A 788 -26.61 -12.54 -31.04
N VAL A 789 -25.77 -12.11 -31.98
CA VAL A 789 -25.94 -12.45 -33.40
C VAL A 789 -25.91 -13.97 -33.62
N GLU A 790 -24.99 -14.68 -32.98
CA GLU A 790 -24.91 -16.14 -33.04
C GLU A 790 -26.22 -16.79 -32.56
N GLY A 791 -26.71 -16.39 -31.38
CA GLY A 791 -27.98 -16.90 -30.83
C GLY A 791 -29.18 -16.60 -31.72
N LEU A 792 -29.30 -15.36 -32.23
CA LEU A 792 -30.40 -14.96 -33.10
C LEU A 792 -30.42 -15.71 -34.44
N LEU A 793 -29.26 -15.94 -35.06
CA LEU A 793 -29.19 -16.76 -36.28
C LEU A 793 -29.54 -18.22 -35.99
N GLY A 794 -29.05 -18.77 -34.89
CA GLY A 794 -29.40 -20.12 -34.47
C GLY A 794 -30.89 -20.29 -34.21
N LEU A 795 -31.55 -19.29 -33.64
CA LEU A 795 -33.01 -19.25 -33.48
C LEU A 795 -33.75 -19.22 -34.82
N LEU A 796 -33.27 -18.43 -35.79
CA LEU A 796 -33.84 -18.42 -37.14
C LEU A 796 -33.71 -19.78 -37.83
N LEU A 797 -32.69 -20.59 -37.51
CA LEU A 797 -32.57 -21.94 -38.07
C LEU A 797 -33.75 -22.84 -37.74
N HIS A 798 -34.40 -22.67 -36.58
CA HIS A 798 -35.61 -23.43 -36.24
C HIS A 798 -36.74 -23.21 -37.26
N PHE A 799 -36.88 -21.99 -37.78
CA PHE A 799 -37.86 -21.66 -38.82
C PHE A 799 -37.48 -22.16 -40.22
N THR A 800 -36.21 -22.52 -40.43
CA THR A 800 -35.74 -23.05 -41.73
C THR A 800 -35.79 -24.57 -41.83
N ARG A 801 -35.92 -25.28 -40.70
CA ARG A 801 -35.83 -26.75 -40.62
C ARG A 801 -37.17 -27.47 -40.83
N SER A 802 -38.31 -26.80 -40.62
CA SER A 802 -39.64 -27.40 -40.74
C SER A 802 -40.38 -26.86 -41.98
N PRO A 803 -40.96 -27.73 -42.83
CA PRO A 803 -41.62 -27.34 -44.07
C PRO A 803 -43.13 -27.09 -43.88
N ASP A 804 -43.53 -26.24 -42.94
CA ASP A 804 -44.95 -25.94 -42.74
C ASP A 804 -45.40 -24.62 -43.43
N PRO A 805 -46.68 -24.48 -43.81
CA PRO A 805 -47.14 -23.30 -44.54
C PRO A 805 -46.97 -21.97 -43.79
N GLN A 806 -47.02 -21.97 -42.46
CA GLN A 806 -46.89 -20.75 -41.67
C GLN A 806 -45.42 -20.30 -41.59
N THR A 807 -44.49 -21.23 -41.36
CA THR A 807 -43.05 -20.93 -41.41
C THR A 807 -42.62 -20.48 -42.80
N LEU A 808 -43.16 -21.08 -43.86
CA LEU A 808 -42.95 -20.64 -45.25
C LEU A 808 -43.39 -19.18 -45.46
N SER A 809 -44.56 -18.79 -44.93
CA SER A 809 -45.03 -17.41 -44.98
C SER A 809 -44.06 -16.47 -44.28
N MET A 810 -43.56 -16.84 -43.09
CA MET A 810 -42.61 -16.03 -42.32
C MET A 810 -41.25 -15.89 -43.03
N VAL A 811 -40.74 -16.97 -43.64
CA VAL A 811 -39.50 -16.98 -44.42
C VAL A 811 -39.58 -15.95 -45.56
N LYS A 812 -40.70 -15.94 -46.28
CA LYS A 812 -40.94 -15.02 -47.40
C LYS A 812 -41.17 -13.58 -46.93
N GLU A 813 -42.06 -13.38 -45.96
CA GLU A 813 -42.42 -12.05 -45.43
C GLU A 813 -41.20 -11.29 -44.86
N HIS A 814 -40.30 -12.00 -44.19
CA HIS A 814 -39.14 -11.40 -43.52
C HIS A 814 -37.81 -11.56 -44.29
N CYS A 815 -37.87 -12.09 -45.51
CA CYS A 815 -36.72 -12.25 -46.40
C CYS A 815 -35.52 -12.98 -45.75
N LEU A 816 -35.77 -14.12 -45.10
CA LEU A 816 -34.76 -14.79 -44.27
C LEU A 816 -33.53 -15.27 -45.05
N MET A 817 -33.68 -15.67 -46.32
CA MET A 817 -32.53 -16.06 -47.16
C MET A 817 -31.59 -14.87 -47.37
N THR A 818 -32.15 -13.69 -47.64
CA THR A 818 -31.38 -12.45 -47.74
C THR A 818 -30.69 -12.13 -46.41
N ILE A 819 -31.38 -12.27 -45.27
CA ILE A 819 -30.77 -12.01 -43.95
C ILE A 819 -29.57 -12.92 -43.70
N PHE A 820 -29.68 -14.22 -43.94
CA PHE A 820 -28.55 -15.14 -43.80
C PHE A 820 -27.41 -14.80 -44.76
N CYS A 821 -27.72 -14.52 -46.02
CA CYS A 821 -26.73 -14.13 -47.03
C CYS A 821 -25.96 -12.85 -46.62
N GLU A 822 -26.66 -11.86 -46.06
CA GLU A 822 -26.05 -10.62 -45.58
C GLU A 822 -25.05 -10.87 -44.44
N GLN A 823 -25.20 -11.91 -43.62
CA GLN A 823 -24.24 -12.20 -42.53
C GLN A 823 -22.91 -12.77 -43.03
N ILE A 824 -22.88 -13.31 -44.26
CA ILE A 824 -21.68 -13.87 -44.88
C ILE A 824 -20.79 -12.76 -45.46
N GLY A 825 -21.39 -11.76 -46.11
CA GLY A 825 -20.68 -10.69 -46.83
C GLY A 825 -20.00 -9.63 -45.95
N PHE A 826 -20.00 -9.78 -44.63
CA PHE A 826 -19.37 -8.88 -43.66
C PHE A 826 -18.29 -9.62 -42.87
N PRO A 827 -17.29 -8.91 -42.29
CA PRO A 827 -16.30 -9.52 -41.41
C PRO A 827 -16.97 -10.04 -40.12
N SER A 828 -17.48 -11.27 -40.22
CA SER A 828 -18.22 -11.99 -39.19
C SER A 828 -17.35 -13.10 -38.58
N LYS A 829 -17.58 -13.43 -37.31
CA LYS A 829 -16.91 -14.57 -36.66
C LYS A 829 -17.24 -15.89 -37.38
N PRO A 830 -16.35 -16.90 -37.32
CA PRO A 830 -16.57 -18.19 -37.98
C PRO A 830 -17.92 -18.84 -37.64
N ARG A 831 -18.35 -18.79 -36.37
CA ARG A 831 -19.64 -19.38 -35.96
C ARG A 831 -20.85 -18.70 -36.63
N VAL A 832 -20.81 -17.37 -36.78
CA VAL A 832 -21.86 -16.60 -37.48
C VAL A 832 -21.94 -17.01 -38.96
N LYS A 833 -20.79 -17.10 -39.64
CA LYS A 833 -20.70 -17.55 -41.04
C LYS A 833 -21.24 -18.97 -41.21
N GLN A 834 -20.87 -19.87 -40.28
CA GLN A 834 -21.35 -21.25 -40.28
C GLN A 834 -22.88 -21.32 -40.13
N LEU A 835 -23.46 -20.63 -39.15
CA LEU A 835 -24.92 -20.59 -38.93
C LEU A 835 -25.65 -19.99 -40.13
N ALA A 836 -25.09 -18.94 -40.74
CA ALA A 836 -25.65 -18.33 -41.95
C ALA A 836 -25.67 -19.30 -43.14
N ALA A 837 -24.56 -19.98 -43.40
CA ALA A 837 -24.48 -20.99 -44.46
C ALA A 837 -25.45 -22.16 -44.21
N LEU A 838 -25.61 -22.61 -42.96
CA LEU A 838 -26.61 -23.62 -42.60
C LEU A 838 -28.05 -23.14 -42.81
N GLY A 839 -28.35 -21.86 -42.57
CA GLY A 839 -29.66 -21.27 -42.86
C GLY A 839 -29.96 -21.27 -44.36
N LEU A 840 -28.98 -20.86 -45.17
CA LEU A 840 -29.06 -20.90 -46.64
C LEU A 840 -29.25 -22.32 -47.18
N LYS A 841 -28.51 -23.29 -46.61
CA LYS A 841 -28.68 -24.71 -46.90
C LYS A 841 -30.14 -25.12 -46.67
N ASN A 842 -30.66 -24.94 -45.45
CA ASN A 842 -32.00 -25.40 -45.08
C ASN A 842 -33.08 -24.77 -45.99
N LEU A 843 -32.98 -23.47 -46.30
CA LEU A 843 -33.93 -22.78 -47.19
C LEU A 843 -33.87 -23.28 -48.63
N SER A 844 -32.67 -23.58 -49.14
CA SER A 844 -32.48 -24.19 -50.46
C SER A 844 -33.09 -25.60 -50.53
N GLU A 845 -32.92 -26.40 -49.46
CA GLU A 845 -33.55 -27.72 -49.37
C GLU A 845 -35.08 -27.62 -49.30
N PHE A 846 -35.59 -26.59 -48.60
CA PHE A 846 -37.02 -26.35 -48.49
C PHE A 846 -37.65 -25.97 -49.84
N GLY A 847 -37.06 -25.04 -50.59
CA GLY A 847 -37.49 -24.69 -51.94
C GLY A 847 -37.58 -25.89 -52.87
N ARG A 848 -36.56 -26.75 -52.81
CA ARG A 848 -36.52 -27.99 -53.59
C ARG A 848 -37.65 -28.94 -53.24
N ALA A 849 -37.98 -29.11 -51.95
CA ALA A 849 -39.06 -30.00 -51.52
C ALA A 849 -40.43 -29.58 -52.06
N LEU A 850 -40.69 -28.27 -52.14
CA LEU A 850 -41.95 -27.71 -52.66
C LEU A 850 -42.11 -27.90 -54.17
N VAL A 851 -41.05 -27.71 -54.94
CA VAL A 851 -41.08 -27.90 -56.41
C VAL A 851 -41.41 -29.35 -56.80
N VAL A 852 -41.05 -30.32 -55.95
CA VAL A 852 -41.39 -31.74 -56.18
C VAL A 852 -42.88 -32.01 -55.91
N ALA A 853 -43.49 -31.35 -54.92
CA ALA A 853 -44.91 -31.52 -54.57
C ALA A 853 -45.85 -31.01 -55.68
N ASP A 854 -45.48 -29.93 -56.38
CA ASP A 854 -46.27 -29.36 -57.48
C ASP A 854 -46.16 -30.14 -58.81
N SER A 855 -45.36 -31.20 -58.87
CA SER A 855 -45.08 -31.97 -60.09
C SER A 855 -45.86 -33.30 -60.24
N GLU A 856 -46.87 -33.56 -59.40
CA GLU A 856 -47.82 -34.66 -59.65
C GLU A 856 -48.77 -34.34 -60.83
N PRO A 857 -49.04 -35.30 -61.74
CA PRO A 857 -49.85 -35.04 -62.92
C PRO A 857 -51.32 -34.87 -62.56
N GLN A 858 -51.90 -33.70 -62.89
CA GLN A 858 -53.36 -33.56 -62.91
C GLN A 858 -53.99 -34.50 -63.96
N PRO A 859 -55.17 -35.09 -63.69
CA PRO A 859 -55.82 -35.98 -64.64
C PRO A 859 -56.29 -35.22 -65.89
N PRO A 860 -56.38 -35.89 -67.05
CA PRO A 860 -56.67 -35.21 -68.31
C PRO A 860 -58.15 -34.81 -68.34
N HIS A 861 -58.45 -33.53 -68.17
CA HIS A 861 -59.76 -33.01 -68.57
C HIS A 861 -59.81 -32.91 -70.09
N GLY A 862 -60.68 -33.71 -70.68
CA GLY A 862 -60.82 -33.89 -72.10
C GLY A 862 -61.60 -32.80 -72.83
N PHE A 863 -61.31 -32.77 -74.13
CA PHE A 863 -62.11 -32.35 -75.28
C PHE A 863 -62.45 -30.86 -75.51
N CYS A 864 -62.17 -30.47 -76.76
CA CYS A 864 -62.68 -29.35 -77.58
C CYS A 864 -62.01 -27.97 -77.42
N SER A 865 -61.08 -27.64 -78.32
CA SER A 865 -61.41 -26.84 -79.53
C SER A 865 -60.17 -26.54 -80.37
N SER A 866 -60.17 -27.11 -81.57
CA SER A 866 -59.42 -26.61 -82.72
C SER A 866 -60.02 -25.27 -83.17
N LEU A 867 -59.17 -24.42 -83.77
CA LEU A 867 -59.45 -23.17 -84.52
C LEU A 867 -59.09 -21.86 -83.79
N VAL A 868 -57.81 -21.47 -83.83
CA VAL A 868 -57.36 -20.17 -84.41
C VAL A 868 -55.94 -20.36 -84.96
N PHE A 869 -55.79 -20.23 -86.27
CA PHE A 869 -54.52 -20.08 -86.97
C PHE A 869 -54.29 -18.58 -87.26
N MET A 870 -53.02 -18.15 -87.30
CA MET A 870 -52.51 -16.91 -87.91
C MET A 870 -52.62 -15.58 -87.12
N CYS A 871 -51.61 -15.27 -86.28
CA CYS A 871 -50.86 -13.99 -86.33
C CYS A 871 -49.82 -13.88 -85.19
N GLY A 872 -48.56 -13.64 -85.57
CA GLY A 872 -47.68 -12.66 -84.91
C GLY A 872 -47.17 -12.90 -83.48
N ARG A 873 -45.86 -13.25 -83.41
CA ARG A 873 -44.94 -13.27 -82.25
C ARG A 873 -45.12 -14.43 -81.27
N ALA A 874 -44.13 -15.33 -81.27
CA ALA A 874 -43.81 -16.11 -80.08
C ALA A 874 -43.54 -15.13 -78.93
N SER A 875 -44.37 -15.17 -77.89
CA SER A 875 -44.02 -14.60 -76.59
C SER A 875 -42.73 -15.27 -76.11
N PRO A 876 -41.80 -14.55 -75.45
CA PRO A 876 -40.65 -15.20 -74.82
C PRO A 876 -41.20 -16.26 -73.87
N GLU A 877 -40.82 -17.52 -74.04
CA GLU A 877 -41.05 -18.51 -72.98
C GLU A 877 -40.44 -17.94 -71.69
N PRO A 878 -41.19 -17.92 -70.57
CA PRO A 878 -40.63 -17.42 -69.32
C PRO A 878 -39.39 -18.24 -69.00
N SER A 879 -38.24 -17.58 -68.85
CA SER A 879 -36.98 -18.24 -68.55
C SER A 879 -37.12 -19.07 -67.27
N THR A 880 -37.18 -20.39 -67.42
CA THR A 880 -37.23 -21.31 -66.29
C THR A 880 -35.92 -21.25 -65.54
N CYS A 881 -35.96 -21.32 -64.20
CA CYS A 881 -34.75 -21.31 -63.39
C CYS A 881 -33.85 -22.52 -63.73
N PRO A 882 -32.53 -22.33 -63.97
CA PRO A 882 -31.60 -23.43 -64.25
C PRO A 882 -31.55 -24.51 -63.17
N ILE A 883 -31.82 -24.12 -61.91
CA ILE A 883 -31.79 -25.01 -60.74
C ILE A 883 -33.11 -25.78 -60.56
N HIS A 884 -34.26 -25.07 -60.63
CA HIS A 884 -35.57 -25.66 -60.32
C HIS A 884 -36.32 -26.17 -61.56
N ASN A 885 -35.93 -25.76 -62.76
CA ASN A 885 -36.63 -26.03 -64.01
C ASN A 885 -38.12 -25.64 -63.99
N ALA A 886 -38.43 -24.55 -63.28
CA ALA A 886 -39.76 -23.99 -63.09
C ALA A 886 -39.67 -22.45 -63.09
N PRO A 887 -40.80 -21.73 -63.25
CA PRO A 887 -40.84 -20.29 -63.03
C PRO A 887 -40.31 -19.96 -61.63
N CYS A 888 -39.36 -19.03 -61.55
CA CYS A 888 -38.73 -18.66 -60.30
C CYS A 888 -38.50 -17.15 -60.33
N GLU A 889 -39.13 -16.44 -59.40
CA GLU A 889 -39.00 -14.99 -59.28
C GLU A 889 -37.56 -14.58 -58.95
N GLU A 890 -37.17 -13.38 -59.36
CA GLU A 890 -35.97 -12.72 -58.84
C GLU A 890 -36.14 -12.48 -57.33
N ASP A 891 -35.06 -12.56 -56.54
CA ASP A 891 -35.07 -12.49 -55.07
C ASP A 891 -35.89 -13.60 -54.36
N ASN A 892 -36.08 -14.75 -55.02
CA ASN A 892 -36.77 -15.89 -54.43
C ASN A 892 -36.06 -16.41 -53.17
N GLN A 893 -36.75 -16.30 -52.03
CA GLN A 893 -36.27 -16.64 -50.69
C GLN A 893 -35.98 -18.14 -50.44
N LEU A 894 -36.16 -18.99 -51.46
CA LEU A 894 -35.87 -20.42 -51.42
C LEU A 894 -34.94 -20.87 -52.56
N CYS A 895 -34.40 -19.94 -53.35
CA CYS A 895 -33.49 -20.25 -54.46
C CYS A 895 -32.16 -19.51 -54.28
N LEU A 896 -31.07 -20.26 -54.04
CA LEU A 896 -29.74 -19.68 -53.84
C LEU A 896 -29.25 -18.88 -55.07
N LEU A 897 -29.63 -19.29 -56.28
CA LEU A 897 -29.25 -18.59 -57.50
C LEU A 897 -29.98 -17.24 -57.60
N LYS A 898 -31.31 -17.24 -57.48
CA LYS A 898 -32.13 -16.03 -57.64
C LYS A 898 -32.01 -15.03 -56.50
N SER A 899 -31.58 -15.47 -55.31
CA SER A 899 -31.23 -14.60 -54.19
C SER A 899 -29.77 -14.18 -54.15
N ASN A 900 -28.98 -14.43 -55.19
CA ASN A 900 -27.55 -14.07 -55.29
C ASN A 900 -26.66 -14.61 -54.15
N CYS A 901 -27.01 -15.77 -53.59
CA CYS A 901 -26.29 -16.36 -52.46
C CYS A 901 -25.10 -17.23 -52.85
N ILE A 902 -24.97 -17.63 -54.12
CA ILE A 902 -23.93 -18.57 -54.58
C ILE A 902 -22.53 -17.98 -54.40
N LYS A 903 -22.29 -16.75 -54.87
CA LYS A 903 -20.95 -16.14 -54.77
C LYS A 903 -20.49 -15.97 -53.30
N PRO A 904 -21.29 -15.42 -52.38
CA PRO A 904 -20.94 -15.40 -50.96
C PRO A 904 -20.60 -16.78 -50.38
N LEU A 905 -21.31 -17.84 -50.78
CA LEU A 905 -21.00 -19.21 -50.35
C LEU A 905 -19.70 -19.74 -50.96
N VAL A 906 -19.37 -19.38 -52.20
CA VAL A 906 -18.09 -19.72 -52.84
C VAL A 906 -16.94 -19.04 -52.11
N ASP A 907 -17.10 -17.76 -51.74
CA ASP A 907 -16.07 -17.02 -50.98
C ASP A 907 -15.74 -17.70 -49.64
N LEU A 908 -16.72 -18.38 -49.01
CA LEU A 908 -16.51 -19.14 -47.76
C LEU A 908 -15.71 -20.44 -47.93
N LEU A 909 -15.53 -20.95 -49.15
CA LEU A 909 -14.72 -22.15 -49.39
C LEU A 909 -13.23 -21.88 -49.10
N SER A 910 -12.79 -20.62 -49.16
CA SER A 910 -11.43 -20.19 -48.82
C SER A 910 -11.28 -19.68 -47.37
N ASP A 911 -12.29 -19.89 -46.50
CA ASP A 911 -12.22 -19.48 -45.08
C ASP A 911 -11.23 -20.36 -44.29
N GLU A 912 -10.56 -19.78 -43.28
CA GLU A 912 -9.61 -20.50 -42.43
C GLU A 912 -10.28 -21.58 -41.56
N ASN A 913 -11.58 -21.46 -41.29
CA ASN A 913 -12.30 -22.37 -40.42
C ASN A 913 -12.98 -23.52 -41.20
N THR A 914 -12.55 -24.75 -40.94
CA THR A 914 -13.09 -25.98 -41.56
C THR A 914 -14.60 -26.12 -41.41
N ASN A 915 -15.19 -25.74 -40.27
CA ASN A 915 -16.64 -25.87 -40.06
C ASN A 915 -17.44 -24.89 -40.92
N VAL A 916 -16.87 -23.71 -41.22
CA VAL A 916 -17.45 -22.75 -42.16
C VAL A 916 -17.42 -23.31 -43.57
N GLN A 917 -16.26 -23.86 -43.98
CA GLN A 917 -16.10 -24.51 -45.28
C GLN A 917 -17.08 -25.69 -45.45
N ILE A 918 -17.24 -26.54 -44.42
CA ILE A 918 -18.21 -27.65 -44.45
C ILE A 918 -19.63 -27.12 -44.67
N ALA A 919 -20.06 -26.12 -43.89
CA ALA A 919 -21.41 -25.56 -44.03
C ALA A 919 -21.65 -24.93 -45.41
N ALA A 920 -20.64 -24.28 -46.00
CA ALA A 920 -20.71 -23.71 -47.34
C ALA A 920 -20.83 -24.79 -48.43
N VAL A 921 -20.00 -25.85 -48.35
CA VAL A 921 -20.09 -27.01 -49.26
C VAL A 921 -21.45 -27.68 -49.12
N GLU A 922 -21.97 -27.87 -47.90
CA GLU A 922 -23.29 -28.43 -47.68
C GLU A 922 -24.39 -27.57 -48.33
N ALA A 923 -24.36 -26.24 -48.17
CA ALA A 923 -25.32 -25.34 -48.78
C ALA A 923 -25.28 -25.42 -50.32
N LEU A 924 -24.09 -25.38 -50.93
CA LEU A 924 -23.92 -25.49 -52.38
C LEU A 924 -24.33 -26.89 -52.89
N SER A 925 -24.06 -27.94 -52.12
CA SER A 925 -24.42 -29.31 -52.50
C SER A 925 -25.91 -29.51 -52.68
N THR A 926 -26.76 -28.71 -51.99
CA THR A 926 -28.23 -28.78 -52.10
C THR A 926 -28.73 -28.62 -53.53
N LEU A 927 -27.97 -27.92 -54.38
CA LEU A 927 -28.26 -27.67 -55.78
C LEU A 927 -28.13 -28.95 -56.64
N MET A 928 -27.38 -29.96 -56.17
CA MET A 928 -27.02 -31.16 -56.94
C MET A 928 -27.73 -32.46 -56.49
N VAL A 929 -28.47 -32.46 -55.38
CA VAL A 929 -28.85 -33.71 -54.66
C VAL A 929 -29.75 -34.67 -55.46
N ARG A 930 -30.67 -34.21 -56.35
CA ARG A 930 -31.43 -35.11 -57.27
C ARG A 930 -32.04 -34.38 -58.49
N THR A 931 -31.36 -34.37 -59.64
CA THR A 931 -31.92 -33.99 -60.95
C THR A 931 -31.63 -35.06 -62.00
N SER A 932 -32.36 -36.18 -61.99
CA SER A 932 -32.19 -37.26 -62.99
C SER A 932 -32.39 -36.77 -64.44
N ASN A 933 -33.18 -35.71 -64.66
CA ASN A 933 -33.41 -35.11 -65.98
C ASN A 933 -32.88 -33.66 -66.10
N GLY A 934 -31.96 -33.23 -65.23
CA GLY A 934 -31.50 -31.83 -65.19
C GLY A 934 -30.07 -31.58 -64.71
N LEU A 935 -29.31 -32.61 -64.31
CA LEU A 935 -27.98 -32.46 -63.72
C LEU A 935 -27.01 -31.66 -64.61
N LYS A 936 -27.03 -31.90 -65.93
CA LYS A 936 -26.18 -31.16 -66.88
C LYS A 936 -26.38 -29.65 -66.77
N ARG A 937 -27.63 -29.18 -66.79
CA ARG A 937 -27.95 -27.74 -66.72
C ARG A 937 -27.51 -27.10 -65.39
N VAL A 938 -27.71 -27.82 -64.29
CA VAL A 938 -27.27 -27.37 -62.97
C VAL A 938 -25.76 -27.27 -62.93
N VAL A 939 -25.04 -28.29 -63.41
CA VAL A 939 -23.58 -28.30 -63.41
C VAL A 939 -23.02 -27.20 -64.32
N ASP A 940 -23.59 -27.00 -65.52
CA ASP A 940 -23.17 -25.94 -66.44
C ASP A 940 -23.36 -24.53 -65.80
N GLU A 941 -24.47 -24.32 -65.06
CA GLU A 941 -24.69 -23.07 -64.30
C GLU A 941 -23.71 -22.92 -63.13
N LEU A 942 -23.47 -23.99 -62.34
CA LEU A 942 -22.51 -23.96 -61.23
C LEU A 942 -21.08 -23.68 -61.72
N GLU A 943 -20.73 -24.15 -62.91
CA GLU A 943 -19.46 -23.86 -63.58
C GLU A 943 -19.39 -22.38 -63.98
N GLN A 944 -20.47 -21.82 -64.55
CA GLN A 944 -20.55 -20.39 -64.87
C GLN A 944 -20.41 -19.49 -63.62
N GLN A 945 -20.93 -19.95 -62.47
CA GLN A 945 -20.82 -19.26 -61.18
C GLN A 945 -19.47 -19.51 -60.46
N GLY A 946 -18.55 -20.29 -61.06
CA GLY A 946 -17.22 -20.57 -60.49
C GLY A 946 -17.21 -21.56 -59.31
N VAL A 947 -18.33 -22.23 -59.02
CA VAL A 947 -18.46 -23.15 -57.87
C VAL A 947 -17.57 -24.39 -58.06
N VAL A 948 -17.55 -24.95 -59.28
CA VAL A 948 -16.83 -26.20 -59.59
C VAL A 948 -15.32 -26.03 -59.36
N ASP A 949 -14.72 -24.97 -59.91
CA ASP A 949 -13.29 -24.71 -59.78
C ASP A 949 -12.91 -24.45 -58.31
N ALA A 950 -13.75 -23.73 -57.55
CA ALA A 950 -13.52 -23.45 -56.13
C ALA A 950 -13.59 -24.72 -55.25
N VAL A 951 -14.55 -25.61 -55.49
CA VAL A 951 -14.65 -26.90 -54.76
C VAL A 951 -13.48 -27.82 -55.11
N ILE A 952 -13.01 -27.83 -56.36
CA ILE A 952 -11.81 -28.59 -56.76
C ILE A 952 -10.56 -28.05 -56.05
N ALA A 953 -10.38 -26.73 -56.01
CA ALA A 953 -9.26 -26.11 -55.31
C ALA A 953 -9.26 -26.49 -53.82
N LEU A 954 -10.41 -26.38 -53.17
CA LEU A 954 -10.59 -26.80 -51.77
C LEU A 954 -10.24 -28.27 -51.55
N PHE A 955 -10.73 -29.17 -52.43
CA PHE A 955 -10.48 -30.60 -52.32
C PHE A 955 -9.00 -30.98 -52.51
N ILE A 956 -8.24 -30.23 -53.30
CA ILE A 956 -6.80 -30.47 -53.49
C ILE A 956 -6.01 -30.19 -52.20
N GLU A 957 -6.44 -29.20 -51.42
CA GLU A 957 -5.72 -28.77 -50.20
C GLU A 957 -6.22 -29.46 -48.92
N VAL A 958 -7.45 -30.01 -48.94
CA VAL A 958 -8.10 -30.53 -47.73
C VAL A 958 -7.47 -31.84 -47.22
N ARG A 959 -7.29 -31.93 -45.90
CA ARG A 959 -6.86 -33.15 -45.22
C ARG A 959 -8.01 -34.19 -45.12
N PRO A 960 -7.71 -35.48 -44.92
CA PRO A 960 -8.74 -36.50 -44.73
C PRO A 960 -9.70 -36.16 -43.58
N GLY A 961 -11.00 -36.21 -43.85
CA GLY A 961 -12.05 -35.86 -42.87
C GLY A 961 -13.39 -35.55 -43.53
N GLU A 962 -14.30 -34.95 -42.77
CA GLU A 962 -15.67 -34.64 -43.24
C GLU A 962 -15.68 -33.66 -44.42
N LEU A 963 -14.87 -32.60 -44.39
CA LEU A 963 -14.81 -31.64 -45.50
C LEU A 963 -14.36 -32.29 -46.81
N GLN A 964 -13.41 -33.23 -46.73
CA GLN A 964 -12.97 -34.02 -47.89
C GLN A 964 -14.12 -34.86 -48.44
N GLU A 965 -14.88 -35.53 -47.57
CA GLU A 965 -16.04 -36.34 -47.95
C GLU A 965 -17.15 -35.51 -48.62
N ARG A 966 -17.46 -34.33 -48.08
CA ARG A 966 -18.49 -33.45 -48.67
C ARG A 966 -18.06 -32.85 -50.01
N SER A 967 -16.79 -32.44 -50.11
CA SER A 967 -16.24 -31.85 -51.33
C SER A 967 -16.13 -32.87 -52.46
N ILE A 968 -15.65 -34.09 -52.16
CA ILE A 968 -15.52 -35.15 -53.17
C ILE A 968 -16.87 -35.63 -53.68
N TRP A 969 -17.91 -35.60 -52.84
CA TRP A 969 -19.27 -35.92 -53.26
C TRP A 969 -19.74 -34.95 -54.37
N MET A 970 -19.48 -33.65 -54.23
CA MET A 970 -19.81 -32.66 -55.26
C MET A 970 -18.97 -32.85 -56.53
N ILE A 971 -17.70 -33.18 -56.39
CA ILE A 971 -16.80 -33.47 -57.54
C ILE A 971 -17.27 -34.70 -58.31
N ASP A 972 -17.56 -35.82 -57.64
CA ASP A 972 -18.15 -37.02 -58.26
C ASP A 972 -19.39 -36.66 -59.07
N ARG A 973 -20.32 -35.88 -58.48
CA ARG A 973 -21.55 -35.45 -59.16
C ARG A 973 -21.28 -34.58 -60.40
N THR A 974 -20.32 -33.68 -60.32
CA THR A 974 -19.92 -32.81 -61.44
C THR A 974 -19.34 -33.64 -62.59
N LEU A 975 -18.48 -34.62 -62.27
CA LEU A 975 -17.78 -35.45 -63.24
C LEU A 975 -18.67 -36.49 -63.96
N ARG A 976 -19.94 -36.64 -63.55
CA ARG A 976 -20.94 -37.43 -64.29
C ARG A 976 -21.47 -36.73 -65.55
N VAL A 977 -21.16 -35.44 -65.72
CA VAL A 977 -21.52 -34.66 -66.91
C VAL A 977 -20.33 -34.64 -67.88
N GLU A 978 -20.51 -35.22 -69.07
CA GLU A 978 -19.42 -35.48 -70.03
C GLU A 978 -18.59 -34.23 -70.40
N THR A 979 -19.22 -33.06 -70.52
CA THR A 979 -18.54 -31.78 -70.83
C THR A 979 -17.49 -31.44 -69.77
N ASN A 980 -17.83 -31.64 -68.49
CA ASN A 980 -16.96 -31.40 -67.35
C ASN A 980 -15.90 -32.48 -67.18
N THR A 981 -16.24 -33.74 -67.49
CA THR A 981 -15.26 -34.85 -67.50
C THR A 981 -14.10 -34.54 -68.45
N HIS A 982 -14.38 -34.06 -69.65
CA HIS A 982 -13.35 -33.73 -70.65
C HIS A 982 -12.45 -32.57 -70.21
N ARG A 983 -13.03 -31.54 -69.60
CA ARG A 983 -12.30 -30.35 -69.11
C ARG A 983 -11.33 -30.70 -67.97
N HIS A 984 -11.75 -31.56 -67.03
CA HIS A 984 -10.97 -31.87 -65.84
C HIS A 984 -10.09 -33.13 -65.96
N ALA A 985 -10.20 -33.92 -67.03
CA ALA A 985 -9.38 -35.12 -67.26
C ALA A 985 -7.86 -34.87 -67.31
N LEU A 986 -7.43 -33.65 -67.68
CA LEU A 986 -6.01 -33.27 -67.73
C LEU A 986 -5.51 -32.60 -66.44
N ASN A 987 -6.37 -32.39 -65.43
CA ASN A 987 -5.98 -31.79 -64.17
C ASN A 987 -5.27 -32.84 -63.28
N GLN A 988 -3.94 -32.93 -63.42
CA GLN A 988 -3.12 -33.89 -62.68
C GLN A 988 -3.21 -33.73 -61.16
N SER A 989 -3.37 -32.49 -60.66
CA SER A 989 -3.51 -32.21 -59.23
C SER A 989 -4.80 -32.82 -58.68
N LEU A 990 -5.92 -32.66 -59.39
CA LEU A 990 -7.19 -33.29 -59.01
C LEU A 990 -7.10 -34.82 -59.05
N VAL A 991 -6.52 -35.41 -60.10
CA VAL A 991 -6.36 -36.87 -60.21
C VAL A 991 -5.53 -37.41 -59.05
N ARG A 992 -4.43 -36.73 -58.69
CA ARG A 992 -3.59 -37.11 -57.54
C ARG A 992 -4.37 -37.08 -56.23
N ALA A 993 -5.11 -36.00 -55.97
CA ALA A 993 -5.94 -35.87 -54.77
C ALA A 993 -7.04 -36.94 -54.70
N LEU A 994 -7.67 -37.28 -55.83
CA LEU A 994 -8.66 -38.37 -55.90
C LEU A 994 -8.03 -39.75 -55.62
N VAL A 995 -6.83 -40.04 -56.13
CA VAL A 995 -6.11 -41.29 -55.83
C VAL A 995 -5.74 -41.36 -54.35
N GLU A 996 -5.33 -40.26 -53.74
CA GLU A 996 -5.00 -40.18 -52.32
C GLU A 996 -6.24 -40.42 -51.45
N ALA A 997 -7.36 -39.77 -51.78
CA ALA A 997 -8.65 -39.98 -51.13
C ALA A 997 -9.16 -41.44 -51.29
N PHE A 998 -8.93 -42.08 -52.45
CA PHE A 998 -9.27 -43.49 -52.67
C PHE A 998 -8.42 -44.44 -51.81
N LYS A 999 -7.15 -44.12 -51.56
CA LYS A 999 -6.26 -44.94 -50.71
C LYS A 999 -6.55 -44.77 -49.22
N HIS A 1000 -6.69 -43.52 -48.77
CA HIS A 1000 -6.62 -43.15 -47.36
C HIS A 1000 -7.93 -42.60 -46.78
N GLY A 1001 -8.96 -42.36 -47.59
CA GLY A 1001 -10.24 -41.82 -47.13
C GLY A 1001 -11.09 -42.83 -46.34
N ASN A 1002 -12.17 -42.34 -45.74
CA ASN A 1002 -13.20 -43.20 -45.12
C ASN A 1002 -14.01 -43.95 -46.20
N ALA A 1003 -14.92 -44.85 -45.80
CA ALA A 1003 -15.67 -45.69 -46.74
C ALA A 1003 -16.44 -44.89 -47.81
N ASN A 1004 -17.05 -43.76 -47.43
CA ASN A 1004 -17.79 -42.90 -48.36
C ASN A 1004 -16.86 -42.13 -49.30
N THR A 1005 -15.79 -41.54 -48.77
CA THR A 1005 -14.76 -40.85 -49.55
C THR A 1005 -14.13 -41.77 -50.58
N LYS A 1006 -13.80 -43.02 -50.21
CA LYS A 1006 -13.26 -44.01 -51.15
C LYS A 1006 -14.23 -44.33 -52.28
N ARG A 1007 -15.51 -44.52 -51.97
CA ARG A 1007 -16.54 -44.78 -52.98
C ARG A 1007 -16.67 -43.61 -53.97
N HIS A 1008 -16.77 -42.38 -53.47
CA HIS A 1008 -16.85 -41.20 -54.33
C HIS A 1008 -15.57 -40.96 -55.15
N ALA A 1009 -14.40 -41.20 -54.57
CA ALA A 1009 -13.12 -41.13 -55.28
C ALA A 1009 -13.05 -42.14 -56.43
N GLN A 1010 -13.50 -43.38 -56.18
CA GLN A 1010 -13.56 -44.42 -57.20
C GLN A 1010 -14.51 -44.03 -58.34
N ASP A 1011 -15.71 -43.56 -58.01
CA ASP A 1011 -16.70 -43.12 -58.99
C ASP A 1011 -16.15 -41.96 -59.85
N ALA A 1012 -15.53 -40.96 -59.21
CA ALA A 1012 -14.88 -39.84 -59.89
C ALA A 1012 -13.73 -40.26 -60.82
N LEU A 1013 -12.82 -41.13 -60.35
CA LEU A 1013 -11.71 -41.66 -61.15
C LEU A 1013 -12.19 -42.51 -62.34
N THR A 1014 -13.27 -43.26 -62.15
CA THR A 1014 -13.91 -44.06 -63.21
C THR A 1014 -14.49 -43.14 -64.29
N ASN A 1015 -15.19 -42.07 -63.88
CA ASN A 1015 -15.73 -41.07 -64.80
C ASN A 1015 -14.61 -40.37 -65.60
N LEU A 1016 -13.48 -40.04 -64.96
CA LEU A 1016 -12.29 -39.47 -65.63
C LEU A 1016 -11.52 -40.48 -66.51
N LYS A 1017 -11.97 -41.74 -66.59
CA LYS A 1017 -11.31 -42.85 -67.30
C LYS A 1017 -9.86 -43.11 -66.84
N GLN A 1018 -9.53 -42.75 -65.59
CA GLN A 1018 -8.20 -42.99 -64.99
C GLN A 1018 -8.08 -44.41 -64.43
N ILE A 1019 -9.21 -45.09 -64.23
CA ILE A 1019 -9.28 -46.51 -63.86
C ILE A 1019 -10.30 -47.23 -64.78
N SER A 1020 -9.95 -48.41 -65.28
CA SER A 1020 -10.85 -49.25 -66.10
C SER A 1020 -11.87 -49.96 -65.19
N GLY A 1021 -13.16 -49.76 -65.45
CA GLY A 1021 -14.25 -50.06 -64.53
C GLY A 1021 -14.33 -51.49 -63.97
N VAL A 1022 -14.55 -51.58 -62.67
CA VAL A 1022 -15.21 -52.74 -62.03
C VAL A 1022 -16.60 -52.26 -61.59
N SER A 1023 -17.61 -52.61 -62.38
CA SER A 1023 -19.02 -52.38 -62.02
C SER A 1023 -19.40 -53.28 -60.84
N GLY A 1024 -19.62 -52.68 -59.67
CA GLY A 1024 -20.35 -53.33 -58.58
C GLY A 1024 -21.83 -53.39 -58.95
N LYS A 1025 -22.35 -54.60 -59.18
CA LYS A 1025 -23.78 -54.85 -59.38
C LYS A 1025 -24.58 -54.40 -58.15
N ASN A 1026 -25.63 -53.63 -58.38
CA ASN A 1026 -26.67 -53.33 -57.40
C ASN A 1026 -27.32 -54.62 -56.88
N SER A 1027 -27.33 -54.80 -55.56
CA SER A 1027 -28.15 -55.80 -54.88
C SER A 1027 -29.60 -55.34 -54.85
N SER A 1028 -30.40 -55.71 -55.85
CA SER A 1028 -31.86 -55.72 -55.73
C SER A 1028 -32.29 -57.03 -55.06
N GLN A 1029 -32.62 -56.96 -53.77
CA GLN A 1029 -33.35 -58.03 -53.08
C GLN A 1029 -34.74 -58.19 -53.71
N THR A 1030 -35.01 -59.34 -54.32
CA THR A 1030 -36.38 -59.84 -54.48
C THR A 1030 -36.63 -60.88 -53.40
N ARG A 1031 -37.54 -60.55 -52.49
CA ARG A 1031 -38.07 -61.41 -51.42
C ARG A 1031 -38.73 -62.64 -52.04
N ALA A 1032 -38.38 -63.84 -51.56
CA ALA A 1032 -39.28 -64.98 -51.57
C ALA A 1032 -39.36 -65.54 -50.15
N ARG A 1033 -40.55 -65.46 -49.57
CA ARG A 1033 -40.94 -66.06 -48.29
C ARG A 1033 -40.85 -67.59 -48.38
N ARG A 1034 -40.30 -68.22 -47.34
CA ARG A 1034 -41.08 -69.15 -46.52
C ARG A 1034 -41.24 -68.55 -45.15
#